data_AF-A0A3D9RWF7-F1
#
_entry.id   AF-A0A3D9RWF7-F1
#
_cell.length_a   1.000
_cell.length_b   1.000
_cell.length_c   1.000
_cell.angle_alpha   90.00
_cell.angle_beta   90.00
_cell.angle_gamma   90.00
#
_symmetry.space_group_name_H-M   'P 1'
#
loop_
_entity.id
_entity.type
_entity.pdbx_description
1 polymer ?
#
loop_
_entity_poly.entity_id
_entity_poly.type
_entity_poly.pdbx_seq_one_letter_code
_entity_poly.pdbx_strand_id
1 'polypeptide(L)'
;MKKAILILTLIFSIHFANSQNEKPYWLNETKNEENREPMHTSYFVFENEALAIKNDWKKSENYKSLNGDCKFKWVENPANLPKDFFETSYNDSNWDTFTIPANWEINGYGYPIYTNIPYEFNNLISINPPQVPTSYNPTGVYRKTITIDESWLKKDVFLHVGAAKSNLEVWVNGNYVGYGEDSKLPQEFKLNNHLQKGENTLVLKLMRWSDGSYLECQDFWRMSGITRDSYLYARNKTHLKNIEIIPDLDEDYKHGKLKITTLFTSEKNKKYNIKFTLKNNEIVVSEKQFSLNELLKNPVVKFSINNPKKWSAEIPNLYVLTYKLIDKKGNVIEIINENVGFRKVEIKEGHLLVNGKAIYIKGVNRHETDPITWQTISREAMENDIKILKEFNINAVRTSHYPNDPYFYELCDKYGIYVVDEANIESHGIGYDTDKTLGNKPSWELAHLQRMQRMIERDINHPSIIIWSMGNEAGNGYNFYRGYLWMKNRDSSRPVQYERAHLNYYNVDFDWNSDIIDPMYASPDMMINYAEKNKTQTRPFIQCEYAHAMGNSVGNFKDYWDIIRKYHNFQGGFIWDMVDQSLVKTKEDGTKIFAYGGDYGPKDVPSDNNFLNNGVFSPDRKPNPHAFEVKKVQQNIWTTWADKENKTIAIFNEFFFKNLDNVLLNWELIIDGEKFDTGTIETLEINPQEKKVYKLNLKLPKNNYKEAFVNISYHLKKTEPFLAKDYKIASEQLTLVNNWSNPTIVEGNGKIKISKSEKELKFFDEKSELIFNLKTGFISSYLYKNQNLIKQGFELKPNFWRAPTDNDMGANLQLKLRAWKNAVDSISLKEFIYKVDSQNKLIAKATYRLPQVFADLNIDYEFSSSGELTVHQEIIIDEDTEVPMLPRFGMELVLPKDFNNVKYYGKGPHENYIDRNFASEIGIFEQTVSEQYYPYIRPQETGNKTAIRWYSILNDSLKITIEGSSLLGITALHYLNEDLDDGLQKEQRHASEISERDLTRVLIDFKQMGVGSINSWGALPLEKYRLTDKKYSLKYKLIPKIK
;
A
#
# COMPACT_ATOMS: atom_id res chain seq x y z
N MET A 1 59.36 -48.21 16.60
CA MET A 1 59.34 -46.94 15.83
C MET A 1 58.40 -46.96 14.61
N LYS A 2 58.48 -47.93 13.67
CA LYS A 2 57.62 -47.94 12.46
C LYS A 2 56.11 -48.04 12.71
N LYS A 3 55.64 -48.77 13.75
CA LYS A 3 54.21 -48.85 14.11
C LYS A 3 53.65 -47.58 14.78
N ALA A 4 54.48 -46.82 15.50
CA ALA A 4 54.07 -45.58 16.14
C ALA A 4 53.93 -44.44 15.12
N ILE A 5 54.82 -44.39 14.14
CA ILE A 5 54.75 -43.43 13.03
C ILE A 5 53.49 -43.69 12.20
N LEU A 6 53.17 -44.95 11.85
CA LEU A 6 51.99 -45.29 11.05
C LEU A 6 50.66 -44.93 11.74
N ILE A 7 50.57 -45.07 13.07
CA ILE A 7 49.37 -44.70 13.86
C ILE A 7 49.25 -43.17 13.96
N LEU A 8 50.37 -42.45 14.12
CA LEU A 8 50.39 -40.99 14.08
C LEU A 8 50.02 -40.45 12.69
N THR A 9 50.49 -41.05 11.59
CA THR A 9 50.06 -40.63 10.25
C THR A 9 48.60 -40.96 9.98
N LEU A 10 48.06 -42.08 10.48
CA LEU A 10 46.64 -42.42 10.35
C LEU A 10 45.75 -41.45 11.15
N ILE A 11 46.14 -41.08 12.38
CA ILE A 11 45.39 -40.13 13.22
C ILE A 11 45.45 -38.71 12.62
N PHE A 12 46.61 -38.28 12.11
CA PHE A 12 46.73 -37.00 11.41
C PHE A 12 45.97 -36.99 10.08
N SER A 13 45.93 -38.09 9.33
CA SER A 13 45.14 -38.14 8.07
C SER A 13 43.63 -38.26 8.31
N ILE A 14 43.19 -38.83 9.44
CA ILE A 14 41.76 -38.80 9.85
C ILE A 14 41.35 -37.41 10.34
N HIS A 15 42.23 -36.66 11.02
CA HIS A 15 41.96 -35.26 11.39
C HIS A 15 42.02 -34.29 10.20
N PHE A 16 42.93 -34.50 9.24
CA PHE A 16 42.96 -33.73 7.99
C PHE A 16 41.77 -34.06 7.07
N ALA A 17 41.29 -35.30 7.05
CA ALA A 17 40.10 -35.67 6.27
C ALA A 17 38.78 -35.10 6.84
N ASN A 18 38.66 -34.98 8.17
CA ASN A 18 37.49 -34.36 8.81
C ASN A 18 37.49 -32.82 8.78
N SER A 19 38.66 -32.19 8.57
CA SER A 19 38.77 -30.73 8.42
C SER A 19 38.45 -30.23 6.99
N GLN A 20 38.30 -31.13 6.01
CA GLN A 20 38.32 -30.76 4.59
C GLN A 20 36.97 -30.73 3.87
N ASN A 21 35.81 -30.88 4.54
CA ASN A 21 34.50 -30.78 3.86
C ASN A 21 33.31 -30.47 4.79
N GLU A 22 33.45 -29.60 5.80
CA GLU A 22 32.25 -29.03 6.43
C GLU A 22 31.70 -27.91 5.52
N LYS A 23 30.46 -28.08 5.06
CA LYS A 23 29.74 -27.03 4.33
C LYS A 23 29.61 -25.81 5.25
N PRO A 24 29.96 -24.59 4.79
CA PRO A 24 29.78 -23.39 5.60
C PRO A 24 28.29 -23.18 5.90
N TYR A 25 27.98 -22.54 7.02
CA TYR A 25 26.59 -22.35 7.48
C TYR A 25 25.69 -21.72 6.41
N TRP A 26 26.16 -20.65 5.75
CA TRP A 26 25.44 -19.91 4.70
C TRP A 26 25.22 -20.67 3.38
N LEU A 27 25.58 -21.95 3.31
CA LEU A 27 25.30 -22.89 2.22
C LEU A 27 24.67 -24.20 2.73
N ASN A 28 24.05 -24.19 3.90
CA ASN A 28 23.57 -25.40 4.57
C ASN A 28 22.19 -25.18 5.20
N GLU A 29 21.14 -25.56 4.43
CA GLU A 29 19.73 -25.35 4.80
C GLU A 29 19.28 -26.11 6.07
N THR A 30 20.13 -27.02 6.56
CA THR A 30 19.89 -27.81 7.77
C THR A 30 20.48 -27.17 9.02
N LYS A 31 21.20 -26.04 8.90
CA LYS A 31 21.85 -25.33 10.01
C LYS A 31 21.81 -23.81 9.83
N ASN A 32 20.71 -23.17 10.26
CA ASN A 32 20.49 -21.72 10.06
C ASN A 32 20.88 -20.85 11.26
N GLU A 33 21.34 -21.46 12.36
CA GLU A 33 21.82 -20.75 13.56
C GLU A 33 22.85 -21.57 14.34
N GLU A 34 23.72 -20.89 15.08
CA GLU A 34 24.62 -21.48 16.06
C GLU A 34 24.78 -20.51 17.24
N ASN A 35 24.62 -21.01 18.48
CA ASN A 35 24.73 -20.24 19.73
C ASN A 35 23.80 -19.01 19.86
N ARG A 36 22.81 -18.87 18.97
CA ARG A 36 21.76 -17.85 19.10
C ARG A 36 20.86 -18.20 20.28
N GLU A 37 20.53 -17.19 21.09
CA GLU A 37 19.60 -17.36 22.21
C GLU A 37 18.17 -17.64 21.70
N PRO A 38 17.40 -18.49 22.39
CA PRO A 38 16.00 -18.72 22.06
C PRO A 38 15.20 -17.40 22.07
N MET A 39 14.32 -17.23 21.09
CA MET A 39 13.42 -16.07 21.03
C MET A 39 12.55 -15.98 22.28
N HIS A 40 12.29 -14.76 22.73
CA HIS A 40 11.36 -14.43 23.79
C HIS A 40 10.50 -13.24 23.37
N THR A 41 9.45 -12.97 24.15
CA THR A 41 8.57 -11.82 23.92
C THR A 41 9.34 -10.51 23.91
N SER A 42 8.95 -9.56 23.06
CA SER A 42 9.59 -8.25 22.98
C SER A 42 9.29 -7.45 24.25
N TYR A 43 10.32 -7.17 25.06
CA TYR A 43 10.23 -6.27 26.22
C TYR A 43 11.62 -5.74 26.59
N PHE A 44 11.67 -4.63 27.33
CA PHE A 44 12.90 -4.17 27.99
C PHE A 44 12.75 -4.16 29.51
N VAL A 45 13.85 -4.45 30.21
CA VAL A 45 13.87 -4.52 31.68
C VAL A 45 14.48 -3.27 32.29
N PHE A 46 13.77 -2.69 33.24
CA PHE A 46 14.22 -1.52 33.99
C PHE A 46 14.66 -1.89 35.40
N GLU A 47 15.72 -1.25 35.88
CA GLU A 47 16.29 -1.47 37.21
C GLU A 47 15.50 -0.76 38.34
N ASN A 48 14.63 0.19 38.01
CA ASN A 48 13.82 0.93 38.99
C ASN A 48 12.54 1.52 38.40
N GLU A 49 11.62 1.95 39.28
CA GLU A 49 10.30 2.46 38.89
C GLU A 49 10.35 3.77 38.10
N ALA A 50 11.28 4.66 38.44
CA ALA A 50 11.38 5.96 37.79
C ALA A 50 11.73 5.83 36.30
N LEU A 51 12.56 4.84 35.94
CA LEU A 51 12.88 4.51 34.54
C LEU A 51 11.73 3.76 33.87
N ALA A 52 11.14 2.77 34.55
CA ALA A 52 10.02 1.99 34.00
C ALA A 52 8.80 2.85 33.65
N ILE A 53 8.51 3.90 34.43
CA ILE A 53 7.44 4.86 34.14
C ILE A 53 7.72 5.69 32.90
N LYS A 54 8.98 6.07 32.67
CA LYS A 54 9.38 6.83 31.47
C LYS A 54 9.41 5.97 30.22
N ASN A 55 9.54 4.65 30.38
CA ASN A 55 9.66 3.65 29.31
C ASN A 55 10.76 3.98 28.28
N ASP A 56 11.84 4.61 28.73
CA ASP A 56 12.98 4.97 27.90
C ASP A 56 14.17 4.09 28.26
N TRP A 57 14.22 2.92 27.63
CA TRP A 57 15.23 1.88 27.85
C TRP A 57 16.65 2.35 27.53
N LYS A 58 16.81 3.37 26.66
CA LYS A 58 18.11 3.95 26.32
C LYS A 58 18.77 4.67 27.51
N LYS A 59 18.02 4.94 28.59
CA LYS A 59 18.52 5.52 29.85
C LYS A 59 18.88 4.49 30.92
N SER A 60 18.69 3.19 30.68
CA SER A 60 19.06 2.16 31.65
C SER A 60 20.58 2.04 31.79
N GLU A 61 21.06 1.80 33.01
CA GLU A 61 22.47 1.46 33.26
C GLU A 61 22.88 0.10 32.64
N ASN A 62 21.88 -0.70 32.26
CA ASN A 62 22.01 -2.03 31.66
C ASN A 62 21.88 -2.00 30.14
N TYR A 63 21.94 -0.83 29.52
CA TYR A 63 21.88 -0.63 28.09
C TYR A 63 23.17 0.03 27.59
N LYS A 64 23.72 -0.46 26.48
CA LYS A 64 24.79 0.21 25.73
C LYS A 64 24.46 0.13 24.24
N SER A 65 24.27 1.28 23.60
CA SER A 65 23.99 1.37 22.15
C SER A 65 25.15 0.84 21.31
N LEU A 66 24.83 0.07 20.27
CA LEU A 66 25.76 -0.23 19.18
C LEU A 66 25.49 0.60 17.92
N ASN A 67 24.35 1.30 17.85
CA ASN A 67 24.08 2.27 16.80
C ASN A 67 25.17 3.37 16.75
N GLY A 68 25.23 4.04 15.61
CA GLY A 68 26.25 5.04 15.30
C GLY A 68 27.42 4.43 14.54
N ASP A 69 28.54 5.15 14.58
CA ASP A 69 29.70 4.83 13.76
C ASP A 69 30.40 3.54 14.18
N CYS A 70 30.92 2.83 13.18
CA CYS A 70 31.80 1.68 13.32
C CYS A 70 32.78 1.64 12.14
N LYS A 71 33.88 0.90 12.31
CA LYS A 71 34.79 0.63 11.20
C LYS A 71 34.16 -0.38 10.26
N PHE A 72 34.23 -0.12 8.96
CA PHE A 72 33.53 -0.91 7.97
C PHE A 72 34.43 -1.31 6.81
N LYS A 73 34.38 -2.61 6.48
CA LYS A 73 35.02 -3.16 5.29
C LYS A 73 33.99 -3.85 4.43
N TRP A 74 33.84 -3.37 3.21
CA TRP A 74 33.05 -4.00 2.18
C TRP A 74 33.96 -4.62 1.12
N VAL A 75 33.60 -5.81 0.64
CA VAL A 75 34.25 -6.49 -0.49
C VAL A 75 33.20 -7.14 -1.38
N GLU A 76 33.46 -7.20 -2.68
CA GLU A 76 32.58 -7.85 -3.66
C GLU A 76 32.51 -9.38 -3.49
N ASN A 77 33.58 -9.98 -2.97
CA ASN A 77 33.71 -11.42 -2.81
C ASN A 77 34.22 -11.73 -1.39
N PRO A 78 33.59 -12.66 -0.65
CA PRO A 78 34.01 -13.01 0.71
C PRO A 78 35.47 -13.48 0.81
N ALA A 79 36.02 -14.10 -0.24
CA ALA A 79 37.41 -14.53 -0.30
C ALA A 79 38.42 -13.35 -0.32
N ASN A 80 37.97 -12.14 -0.62
CA ASN A 80 38.79 -10.92 -0.63
C ASN A 80 38.83 -10.21 0.73
N LEU A 81 38.15 -10.75 1.76
CA LEU A 81 38.28 -10.19 3.11
C LEU A 81 39.72 -10.29 3.61
N PRO A 82 40.23 -9.29 4.33
CA PRO A 82 41.55 -9.37 4.94
C PRO A 82 41.63 -10.58 5.87
N LYS A 83 42.76 -11.30 5.84
CA LYS A 83 43.01 -12.37 6.82
C LYS A 83 42.96 -11.79 8.24
N ASP A 84 42.45 -12.60 9.16
CA ASP A 84 42.44 -12.31 10.59
C ASP A 84 41.70 -11.00 10.94
N PHE A 85 40.75 -10.57 10.09
CA PHE A 85 39.97 -9.34 10.29
C PHE A 85 39.15 -9.33 11.59
N PHE A 86 39.01 -10.46 12.28
CA PHE A 86 38.29 -10.60 13.55
C PHE A 86 39.20 -10.43 14.77
N GLU A 87 40.52 -10.47 14.60
CA GLU A 87 41.49 -10.39 15.69
C GLU A 87 41.51 -9.02 16.36
N THR A 88 41.84 -9.00 17.66
CA THR A 88 41.96 -7.77 18.46
C THR A 88 43.11 -6.88 17.99
N SER A 89 44.21 -7.50 17.54
CA SER A 89 45.42 -6.81 17.06
C SER A 89 45.32 -6.32 15.61
N TYR A 90 44.24 -6.64 14.90
CA TYR A 90 44.06 -6.21 13.51
C TYR A 90 43.93 -4.68 13.41
N ASN A 91 44.73 -4.06 12.54
CA ASN A 91 44.70 -2.62 12.31
C ASN A 91 43.65 -2.23 11.27
N ASP A 92 42.52 -1.70 11.72
CA ASP A 92 41.41 -1.19 10.90
C ASP A 92 41.45 0.35 10.71
N SER A 93 42.57 1.02 10.99
CA SER A 93 42.68 2.48 10.87
C SER A 93 42.33 3.01 9.47
N ASN A 94 42.63 2.20 8.45
CA ASN A 94 42.40 2.52 7.04
C ASN A 94 41.02 2.06 6.53
N TRP A 95 40.17 1.50 7.39
CA TRP A 95 38.80 1.16 7.04
C TRP A 95 37.91 2.40 7.11
N ASP A 96 36.86 2.38 6.28
CA ASP A 96 35.85 3.41 6.26
C ASP A 96 35.10 3.46 7.59
N THR A 97 34.41 4.58 7.81
CA THR A 97 33.47 4.71 8.93
C THR A 97 32.05 4.61 8.38
N PHE A 98 31.26 3.69 8.93
CA PHE A 98 29.87 3.46 8.53
C PHE A 98 28.95 3.57 9.73
N THR A 99 27.81 4.21 9.56
CA THR A 99 26.83 4.42 10.62
C THR A 99 25.73 3.36 10.52
N ILE A 100 25.50 2.60 11.59
CA ILE A 100 24.37 1.66 11.69
C ILE A 100 23.28 2.21 12.63
N PRO A 101 21.99 1.90 12.40
CA PRO A 101 21.46 1.06 11.33
C PRO A 101 21.42 1.75 9.95
N ALA A 102 21.66 1.00 8.89
CA ALA A 102 21.55 1.42 7.49
C ALA A 102 21.64 0.23 6.52
N ASN A 103 21.05 0.40 5.33
CA ASN A 103 21.39 -0.42 4.16
C ASN A 103 22.66 0.14 3.49
N TRP A 104 23.62 -0.71 3.13
CA TRP A 104 24.88 -0.22 2.57
C TRP A 104 24.75 0.28 1.11
N GLU A 105 23.76 -0.21 0.36
CA GLU A 105 23.59 0.10 -1.08
C GLU A 105 23.25 1.56 -1.33
N ILE A 106 22.39 2.13 -0.49
CA ILE A 106 22.02 3.55 -0.54
C ILE A 106 23.04 4.46 0.18
N ASN A 107 24.08 3.87 0.77
CA ASN A 107 25.17 4.55 1.46
C ASN A 107 26.54 4.35 0.76
N GLY A 108 26.52 4.04 -0.54
CA GLY A 108 27.71 4.07 -1.40
C GLY A 108 28.42 2.74 -1.66
N TYR A 109 27.90 1.61 -1.16
CA TYR A 109 28.52 0.30 -1.35
C TYR A 109 27.65 -0.63 -2.20
N GLY A 110 28.10 -1.02 -3.39
CA GLY A 110 27.28 -1.80 -4.33
C GLY A 110 26.09 -0.98 -4.84
N TYR A 111 24.97 -1.64 -5.11
CA TYR A 111 23.76 -0.98 -5.62
C TYR A 111 22.48 -1.78 -5.29
N PRO A 112 21.34 -1.08 -5.12
CA PRO A 112 20.03 -1.72 -5.00
C PRO A 112 19.68 -2.53 -6.25
N ILE A 113 19.03 -3.68 -6.06
CA ILE A 113 18.46 -4.48 -7.15
C ILE A 113 16.98 -4.63 -6.87
N TYR A 114 16.13 -4.39 -7.86
CA TYR A 114 14.70 -4.65 -7.74
C TYR A 114 14.30 -5.79 -8.68
N THR A 115 13.75 -6.84 -8.12
CA THR A 115 13.08 -7.91 -8.87
C THR A 115 11.84 -8.34 -8.09
N ASN A 116 10.79 -8.72 -8.82
CA ASN A 116 9.58 -9.31 -8.27
C ASN A 116 9.83 -10.82 -8.03
N ILE A 117 9.56 -11.65 -9.03
CA ILE A 117 9.63 -13.12 -8.92
C ILE A 117 11.07 -13.66 -8.95
N PRO A 118 11.95 -13.22 -9.86
CA PRO A 118 13.27 -13.83 -9.97
C PRO A 118 14.16 -13.46 -8.79
N TYR A 119 15.01 -14.39 -8.36
CA TYR A 119 16.11 -14.07 -7.45
C TYR A 119 17.07 -13.08 -8.11
N GLU A 120 17.53 -12.08 -7.35
CA GLU A 120 18.39 -11.01 -7.83
C GLU A 120 19.77 -11.45 -8.36
N PHE A 121 20.14 -12.70 -8.09
CA PHE A 121 21.40 -13.32 -8.53
C PHE A 121 21.21 -14.34 -9.66
N ASN A 122 20.02 -14.43 -10.27
CA ASN A 122 19.73 -15.38 -11.35
C ASN A 122 20.58 -15.17 -12.62
N ASN A 123 21.16 -13.99 -12.81
CA ASN A 123 22.09 -13.69 -13.89
C ASN A 123 23.53 -14.14 -13.58
N LEU A 124 23.84 -14.44 -12.31
CA LEU A 124 25.17 -14.88 -11.86
C LEU A 124 25.30 -16.40 -11.82
N ILE A 125 24.25 -17.11 -11.39
CA ILE A 125 24.20 -18.57 -11.32
C ILE A 125 22.81 -19.10 -11.67
N SER A 126 22.73 -20.37 -12.08
CA SER A 126 21.45 -21.09 -12.12
C SER A 126 20.90 -21.27 -10.71
N ILE A 127 19.62 -20.97 -10.53
CA ILE A 127 18.90 -21.11 -9.27
C ILE A 127 18.85 -22.59 -8.86
N ASN A 128 19.58 -22.94 -7.80
CA ASN A 128 19.71 -24.32 -7.31
C ASN A 128 19.95 -24.35 -5.78
N PRO A 129 18.89 -24.24 -4.97
CA PRO A 129 19.01 -24.20 -3.51
C PRO A 129 19.76 -25.42 -2.94
N PRO A 130 20.71 -25.25 -2.00
CA PRO A 130 20.98 -24.02 -1.22
C PRO A 130 22.09 -23.12 -1.82
N GLN A 131 22.54 -23.35 -3.06
CA GLN A 131 23.72 -22.66 -3.59
C GLN A 131 23.46 -21.18 -3.87
N VAL A 132 24.37 -20.30 -3.45
CA VAL A 132 24.38 -18.87 -3.83
C VAL A 132 25.70 -18.53 -4.54
N PRO A 133 25.80 -17.39 -5.26
CA PRO A 133 27.04 -17.02 -5.93
C PRO A 133 28.22 -16.93 -4.95
N THR A 134 29.39 -17.39 -5.38
CA THR A 134 30.64 -17.33 -4.59
C THR A 134 31.73 -16.49 -5.26
N SER A 135 31.61 -16.24 -6.57
CA SER A 135 32.49 -15.34 -7.33
C SER A 135 32.17 -13.87 -7.08
N TYR A 136 30.90 -13.54 -6.82
CA TYR A 136 30.42 -12.22 -6.41
C TYR A 136 29.34 -12.42 -5.34
N ASN A 137 29.63 -12.07 -4.10
CA ASN A 137 28.67 -12.08 -3.00
C ASN A 137 29.10 -10.98 -2.01
N PRO A 138 28.59 -9.76 -2.20
CA PRO A 138 28.99 -8.61 -1.41
C PRO A 138 28.95 -8.91 0.10
N THR A 139 30.07 -8.66 0.76
CA THR A 139 30.27 -9.00 2.17
C THR A 139 30.72 -7.77 2.94
N GLY A 140 30.01 -7.46 4.02
CA GLY A 140 30.29 -6.34 4.91
C GLY A 140 30.78 -6.82 6.27
N VAL A 141 31.86 -6.23 6.77
CA VAL A 141 32.39 -6.46 8.12
C VAL A 141 32.36 -5.16 8.90
N TYR A 142 31.70 -5.18 10.05
CA TYR A 142 31.59 -4.08 11.00
C TYR A 142 32.48 -4.39 12.21
N ARG A 143 33.44 -3.51 12.52
CA ARG A 143 34.31 -3.59 13.70
C ARG A 143 34.02 -2.41 14.62
N LYS A 144 33.77 -2.68 15.90
CA LYS A 144 33.49 -1.65 16.90
C LYS A 144 34.16 -1.97 18.22
N THR A 145 34.84 -0.97 18.79
CA THR A 145 35.35 -1.05 20.16
C THR A 145 34.22 -0.69 21.13
N ILE A 146 34.01 -1.55 22.12
CA ILE A 146 33.03 -1.35 23.19
C ILE A 146 33.75 -1.38 24.54
N THR A 147 33.29 -0.57 25.50
CA THR A 147 33.86 -0.55 26.85
C THR A 147 32.89 -1.17 27.85
N ILE A 148 33.34 -2.22 28.53
CA ILE A 148 32.57 -2.99 29.51
C ILE A 148 33.12 -2.77 30.92
N ASP A 149 32.24 -2.30 31.78
CA ASP A 149 32.53 -2.04 33.19
C ASP A 149 32.51 -3.34 34.00
N GLU A 150 33.23 -3.37 35.11
CA GLU A 150 33.30 -4.56 35.98
C GLU A 150 31.92 -4.97 36.55
N SER A 151 30.99 -4.01 36.69
CA SER A 151 29.61 -4.27 37.12
C SER A 151 28.83 -5.11 36.11
N TRP A 152 29.10 -4.96 34.81
CA TRP A 152 28.46 -5.74 33.74
C TRP A 152 28.95 -7.19 33.71
N LEU A 153 30.24 -7.43 34.02
CA LEU A 153 30.80 -8.79 34.06
C LEU A 153 30.19 -9.67 35.18
N LYS A 154 29.55 -9.05 36.18
CA LYS A 154 28.80 -9.75 37.25
C LYS A 154 27.38 -10.15 36.81
N LYS A 155 26.92 -9.65 35.66
CA LYS A 155 25.60 -9.90 35.06
C LYS A 155 25.74 -10.89 33.89
N ASP A 156 24.62 -11.35 33.33
CA ASP A 156 24.59 -11.95 32.01
C ASP A 156 24.54 -10.83 30.97
N VAL A 157 25.43 -10.84 29.98
CA VAL A 157 25.54 -9.78 28.96
C VAL A 157 25.20 -10.37 27.61
N PHE A 158 24.32 -9.70 26.88
CA PHE A 158 23.80 -10.16 25.59
C PHE A 158 24.05 -9.10 24.52
N LEU A 159 24.39 -9.55 23.32
CA LEU A 159 24.30 -8.79 22.07
C LEU A 159 22.88 -8.91 21.54
N HIS A 160 22.27 -7.81 21.13
CA HIS A 160 21.03 -7.75 20.37
C HIS A 160 21.28 -7.03 19.04
N VAL A 161 21.02 -7.72 17.92
CA VAL A 161 21.02 -7.13 16.57
C VAL A 161 19.61 -7.20 16.01
N GLY A 162 18.93 -6.05 15.87
CA GLY A 162 17.50 -6.00 15.57
C GLY A 162 17.08 -6.58 14.23
N ALA A 163 17.90 -6.37 13.18
CA ALA A 163 17.73 -6.95 11.85
C ALA A 163 19.07 -6.90 11.11
N ALA A 164 19.48 -8.02 10.51
CA ALA A 164 20.72 -8.16 9.74
C ALA A 164 20.44 -9.01 8.49
N LYS A 165 20.66 -8.44 7.29
CA LYS A 165 20.39 -9.12 6.01
C LYS A 165 21.67 -9.54 5.27
N SER A 166 21.83 -10.79 4.83
CA SER A 166 20.90 -11.95 4.98
C SER A 166 21.23 -12.89 6.14
N ASN A 167 22.45 -12.79 6.67
CA ASN A 167 22.97 -13.60 7.77
C ASN A 167 23.87 -12.76 8.68
N LEU A 168 24.27 -13.32 9.82
CA LEU A 168 25.13 -12.66 10.81
C LEU A 168 26.11 -13.66 11.44
N GLU A 169 27.41 -13.36 11.34
CA GLU A 169 28.46 -14.01 12.15
C GLU A 169 29.03 -13.00 13.16
N VAL A 170 29.31 -13.46 14.38
CA VAL A 170 29.74 -12.61 15.50
C VAL A 170 31.05 -13.09 16.11
N TRP A 171 31.98 -12.15 16.35
CA TRP A 171 33.18 -12.37 17.17
C TRP A 171 33.32 -11.31 18.25
N VAL A 172 33.86 -11.73 19.39
CA VAL A 172 34.25 -10.84 20.47
C VAL A 172 35.67 -11.18 20.90
N ASN A 173 36.54 -10.17 20.87
CA ASN A 173 37.96 -10.30 21.19
C ASN A 173 38.66 -11.44 20.42
N GLY A 174 38.42 -11.54 19.11
CA GLY A 174 38.97 -12.61 18.25
C GLY A 174 38.27 -13.96 18.37
N ASN A 175 37.43 -14.18 19.39
CA ASN A 175 36.73 -15.45 19.61
C ASN A 175 35.39 -15.45 18.90
N TYR A 176 35.12 -16.50 18.13
CA TYR A 176 33.83 -16.73 17.49
C TYR A 176 32.74 -16.96 18.56
N VAL A 177 31.59 -16.31 18.36
CA VAL A 177 30.44 -16.35 19.27
C VAL A 177 29.30 -17.17 18.66
N GLY A 178 28.91 -16.91 17.41
CA GLY A 178 27.78 -17.61 16.79
C GLY A 178 27.39 -17.10 15.40
N TYR A 179 26.33 -17.73 14.87
CA TYR A 179 25.76 -17.51 13.54
C TYR A 179 24.23 -17.43 13.60
N GLY A 180 23.60 -16.67 12.70
CA GLY A 180 22.15 -16.75 12.51
C GLY A 180 21.63 -16.12 11.21
N GLU A 181 20.53 -16.69 10.73
CA GLU A 181 19.77 -16.24 9.56
C GLU A 181 18.40 -15.64 9.91
N ASP A 182 17.64 -15.29 8.87
CA ASP A 182 16.37 -14.57 8.89
C ASP A 182 16.54 -13.09 9.23
N SER A 183 16.39 -12.28 8.17
CA SER A 183 16.78 -10.88 8.15
C SER A 183 15.81 -9.92 8.83
N LYS A 184 14.69 -10.43 9.38
CA LYS A 184 13.57 -9.61 9.84
C LYS A 184 13.26 -9.78 11.32
N LEU A 185 13.95 -10.69 12.01
CA LEU A 185 13.80 -10.93 13.44
C LEU A 185 15.14 -10.80 14.16
N PRO A 186 15.13 -10.32 15.42
CA PRO A 186 16.35 -10.01 16.15
C PRO A 186 17.18 -11.26 16.41
N GLN A 187 18.50 -11.08 16.40
CA GLN A 187 19.47 -12.12 16.73
C GLN A 187 20.17 -11.76 18.05
N GLU A 188 20.10 -12.66 19.03
CA GLU A 188 20.70 -12.46 20.34
C GLU A 188 21.77 -13.49 20.68
N PHE A 189 22.87 -13.03 21.29
CA PHE A 189 23.99 -13.90 21.67
C PHE A 189 24.51 -13.55 23.07
N LYS A 190 24.69 -14.56 23.92
CA LYS A 190 25.29 -14.37 25.25
C LYS A 190 26.81 -14.23 25.16
N LEU A 191 27.35 -13.14 25.70
CA LEU A 191 28.77 -12.75 25.50
C LEU A 191 29.69 -13.03 26.69
N ASN A 192 29.15 -13.50 27.82
CA ASN A 192 29.88 -13.59 29.10
C ASN A 192 31.27 -14.24 29.04
N ASN A 193 31.45 -15.27 28.22
CA ASN A 193 32.72 -16.01 28.14
C ASN A 193 33.75 -15.36 27.21
N HIS A 194 33.37 -14.28 26.52
CA HIS A 194 34.20 -13.61 25.52
C HIS A 194 34.60 -12.19 25.93
N LEU A 195 33.92 -11.61 26.94
CA LEU A 195 34.16 -10.25 27.39
C LEU A 195 35.24 -10.14 28.48
N GLN A 196 35.92 -9.00 28.49
CA GLN A 196 36.86 -8.57 29.51
C GLN A 196 36.51 -7.17 30.04
N LYS A 197 37.12 -6.79 31.17
CA LYS A 197 36.97 -5.44 31.74
C LYS A 197 37.69 -4.43 30.84
N GLY A 198 37.05 -3.29 30.61
CA GLY A 198 37.59 -2.23 29.75
C GLY A 198 37.22 -2.46 28.29
N GLU A 199 38.16 -2.21 27.38
CA GLU A 199 37.93 -2.29 25.95
C GLU A 199 37.79 -3.73 25.45
N ASN A 200 36.84 -3.94 24.55
CA ASN A 200 36.60 -5.17 23.83
C ASN A 200 36.36 -4.85 22.36
N THR A 201 36.80 -5.73 21.47
CA THR A 201 36.53 -5.64 20.03
C THR A 201 35.33 -6.51 19.70
N LEU A 202 34.26 -5.90 19.16
CA LEU A 202 33.11 -6.60 18.59
C LEU A 202 33.22 -6.57 17.05
N VAL A 203 33.06 -7.72 16.41
CA VAL A 203 33.08 -7.86 14.95
C VAL A 203 31.80 -8.55 14.49
N LEU A 204 31.11 -7.94 13.53
CA LEU A 204 29.92 -8.47 12.88
C LEU A 204 30.22 -8.64 11.39
N LYS A 205 29.93 -9.81 10.83
CA LYS A 205 30.05 -10.06 9.38
C LYS A 205 28.70 -10.45 8.80
N LEU A 206 28.35 -9.85 7.67
CA LEU A 206 27.14 -10.11 6.91
C LEU A 206 27.50 -10.38 5.46
N MET A 207 26.82 -11.33 4.84
CA MET A 207 26.87 -11.58 3.39
C MET A 207 25.55 -11.16 2.75
N ARG A 208 25.60 -10.69 1.51
CA ARG A 208 24.41 -10.28 0.76
C ARG A 208 23.46 -11.46 0.54
N TRP A 209 24.05 -12.61 0.20
CA TRP A 209 23.32 -13.85 -0.05
C TRP A 209 23.81 -15.01 0.81
N SER A 210 22.86 -15.76 1.34
CA SER A 210 23.01 -17.06 1.99
C SER A 210 21.91 -18.00 1.49
N ASP A 211 21.92 -19.26 1.89
CA ASP A 211 20.82 -20.19 1.60
C ASP A 211 19.48 -19.68 2.15
N GLY A 212 19.46 -19.01 3.30
CA GLY A 212 18.27 -18.30 3.79
C GLY A 212 17.67 -17.26 2.82
N SER A 213 18.43 -16.71 1.88
CA SER A 213 17.92 -15.79 0.84
C SER A 213 16.89 -16.45 -0.08
N TYR A 214 16.88 -17.77 -0.20
CA TYR A 214 15.85 -18.51 -0.94
C TYR A 214 14.46 -18.46 -0.28
N LEU A 215 14.37 -18.02 0.98
CA LEU A 215 13.11 -17.78 1.69
C LEU A 215 12.82 -16.28 1.87
N GLU A 216 13.59 -15.41 1.22
CA GLU A 216 13.44 -13.94 1.30
C GLU A 216 13.31 -13.33 -0.10
N CYS A 217 12.44 -13.93 -0.91
CA CYS A 217 12.20 -13.56 -2.30
C CYS A 217 11.01 -12.61 -2.48
N GLN A 218 10.77 -11.70 -1.53
CA GLN A 218 9.69 -10.71 -1.61
C GLN A 218 9.82 -9.76 -2.81
N ASP A 219 8.67 -9.29 -3.32
CA ASP A 219 8.58 -8.22 -4.33
C ASP A 219 8.93 -6.83 -3.75
N PHE A 220 10.23 -6.59 -3.58
CA PHE A 220 10.79 -5.35 -3.04
C PHE A 220 12.25 -5.13 -3.45
N TRP A 221 12.87 -4.03 -3.03
CA TRP A 221 14.31 -3.84 -3.22
C TRP A 221 15.16 -4.85 -2.42
N ARG A 222 16.11 -5.47 -3.11
CA ARG A 222 17.10 -6.43 -2.60
C ARG A 222 18.38 -5.72 -2.16
N MET A 223 18.35 -5.22 -0.93
CA MET A 223 19.47 -4.55 -0.23
C MET A 223 19.94 -5.34 1.01
N SER A 224 21.07 -4.94 1.60
CA SER A 224 21.71 -5.58 2.73
C SER A 224 22.23 -4.60 3.78
N GLY A 225 22.50 -5.08 4.99
CA GLY A 225 22.96 -4.25 6.10
C GLY A 225 22.31 -4.61 7.43
N ILE A 226 22.62 -3.81 8.46
CA ILE A 226 21.97 -3.86 9.77
C ILE A 226 20.95 -2.73 9.81
N THR A 227 19.64 -3.02 9.78
CA THR A 227 18.60 -2.00 9.49
C THR A 227 17.73 -1.64 10.68
N ARG A 228 17.91 -2.28 11.84
CA ARG A 228 17.19 -1.95 13.09
C ARG A 228 18.16 -1.76 14.26
N ASP A 229 17.65 -1.13 15.33
CA ASP A 229 18.42 -0.82 16.54
C ASP A 229 19.22 -2.03 17.03
N SER A 230 20.50 -1.82 17.33
CA SER A 230 21.43 -2.83 17.82
C SER A 230 22.11 -2.34 19.09
N TYR A 231 22.27 -3.21 20.08
CA TYR A 231 22.75 -2.83 21.41
C TYR A 231 23.24 -4.03 22.22
N LEU A 232 23.92 -3.71 23.32
CA LEU A 232 24.21 -4.66 24.39
C LEU A 232 23.26 -4.40 25.56
N TYR A 233 22.82 -5.48 26.19
CA TYR A 233 22.08 -5.39 27.44
C TYR A 233 22.60 -6.35 28.51
N ALA A 234 22.45 -5.97 29.79
CA ALA A 234 22.90 -6.75 30.93
C ALA A 234 21.73 -7.16 31.86
N ARG A 235 21.67 -8.43 32.25
CA ARG A 235 20.63 -9.00 33.13
C ARG A 235 21.24 -9.60 34.38
N ASN A 236 20.56 -9.47 35.51
CA ASN A 236 21.00 -10.16 36.75
C ASN A 236 20.96 -11.68 36.56
N LYS A 237 21.81 -12.46 37.26
CA LYS A 237 21.86 -13.92 37.08
C LYS A 237 20.54 -14.64 37.42
N THR A 238 19.74 -14.06 38.32
CA THR A 238 18.36 -14.46 38.55
C THR A 238 17.45 -13.40 37.94
N HIS A 239 16.66 -13.76 36.94
CA HIS A 239 15.83 -12.84 36.15
C HIS A 239 14.68 -13.55 35.44
N LEU A 240 13.67 -12.78 35.00
CA LEU A 240 12.61 -13.26 34.12
C LEU A 240 13.13 -13.43 32.69
N LYS A 241 13.15 -14.66 32.17
CA LYS A 241 13.59 -14.99 30.81
C LYS A 241 12.49 -14.74 29.77
N ASN A 242 11.23 -15.04 30.08
CA ASN A 242 10.10 -14.79 29.19
C ASN A 242 8.81 -14.55 29.97
N ILE A 243 7.91 -13.73 29.42
CA ILE A 243 6.56 -13.48 29.94
C ILE A 243 5.54 -13.49 28.80
N GLU A 244 4.68 -14.51 28.81
CA GLU A 244 3.55 -14.61 27.88
C GLU A 244 2.28 -14.11 28.55
N ILE A 245 1.51 -13.26 27.87
CA ILE A 245 0.32 -12.60 28.39
C ILE A 245 -0.84 -12.85 27.42
N ILE A 246 -1.75 -13.74 27.80
CA ILE A 246 -2.93 -14.09 26.99
C ILE A 246 -4.21 -13.60 27.69
N PRO A 247 -4.77 -12.46 27.26
CA PRO A 247 -6.10 -12.04 27.66
C PRO A 247 -7.17 -12.87 26.93
N ASP A 248 -8.30 -13.08 27.58
CA ASP A 248 -9.47 -13.76 27.04
C ASP A 248 -10.76 -13.20 27.65
N LEU A 249 -11.90 -13.51 27.03
CA LEU A 249 -13.24 -13.19 27.49
C LEU A 249 -14.08 -14.46 27.64
N ASP A 250 -15.04 -14.44 28.56
CA ASP A 250 -16.06 -15.49 28.66
C ASP A 250 -16.98 -15.55 27.41
N GLU A 251 -17.87 -16.53 27.39
CA GLU A 251 -18.76 -16.81 26.24
C GLU A 251 -19.73 -15.66 25.93
N ASP A 252 -20.12 -14.90 26.95
CA ASP A 252 -20.95 -13.68 26.82
C ASP A 252 -20.11 -12.43 26.49
N TYR A 253 -18.81 -12.60 26.32
CA TYR A 253 -17.82 -11.55 26.13
C TYR A 253 -17.85 -10.48 27.22
N LYS A 254 -18.30 -10.77 28.43
CA LYS A 254 -18.52 -9.81 29.50
C LYS A 254 -17.36 -9.77 30.47
N HIS A 255 -16.94 -10.90 31.05
CA HIS A 255 -15.88 -10.93 32.05
C HIS A 255 -14.55 -11.37 31.44
N GLY A 256 -13.46 -10.77 31.92
CA GLY A 256 -12.11 -11.02 31.42
C GLY A 256 -11.35 -12.05 32.24
N LYS A 257 -10.55 -12.86 31.56
CA LYS A 257 -9.52 -13.70 32.17
C LYS A 257 -8.17 -13.28 31.59
N LEU A 258 -7.14 -13.25 32.42
CA LEU A 258 -5.77 -13.00 31.97
C LEU A 258 -4.91 -14.15 32.45
N LYS A 259 -4.28 -14.87 31.53
CA LYS A 259 -3.31 -15.92 31.83
C LYS A 259 -1.92 -15.35 31.53
N ILE A 260 -1.04 -15.40 32.53
CA ILE A 260 0.37 -15.03 32.39
C ILE A 260 1.21 -16.28 32.61
N THR A 261 2.07 -16.61 31.66
CA THR A 261 3.03 -17.73 31.77
C THR A 261 4.44 -17.14 31.85
N THR A 262 5.24 -17.63 32.80
CA THR A 262 6.57 -17.08 33.06
C THR A 262 7.67 -18.12 32.94
N LEU A 263 8.84 -17.71 32.47
CA LEU A 263 10.05 -18.51 32.46
C LEU A 263 11.16 -17.72 33.17
N PHE A 264 11.94 -18.37 34.04
CA PHE A 264 12.98 -17.72 34.83
C PHE A 264 14.34 -18.39 34.66
N THR A 265 15.39 -17.58 34.79
CA THR A 265 16.73 -18.03 35.16
C THR A 265 16.89 -17.80 36.66
N SER A 266 17.45 -18.75 37.42
CA SER A 266 17.64 -18.60 38.87
C SER A 266 18.95 -19.20 39.37
N GLU A 267 19.65 -18.46 40.23
CA GLU A 267 20.76 -19.00 41.01
C GLU A 267 20.24 -19.87 42.16
N LYS A 268 21.02 -20.89 42.55
CA LYS A 268 20.67 -21.76 43.68
C LYS A 268 20.63 -20.94 44.98
N ASN A 269 19.66 -21.24 45.85
CA ASN A 269 19.53 -20.73 47.22
C ASN A 269 19.24 -19.22 47.39
N LYS A 270 18.92 -18.48 46.32
CA LYS A 270 18.42 -17.10 46.45
C LYS A 270 16.89 -17.07 46.57
N LYS A 271 16.38 -16.19 47.44
CA LYS A 271 14.95 -15.98 47.67
C LYS A 271 14.55 -14.63 47.09
N TYR A 272 13.61 -14.64 46.16
CA TYR A 272 13.01 -13.46 45.53
C TYR A 272 11.50 -13.54 45.64
N ASN A 273 10.87 -12.37 45.74
CA ASN A 273 9.44 -12.18 45.60
C ASN A 273 9.14 -11.58 44.24
N ILE A 274 8.00 -11.94 43.68
CA ILE A 274 7.52 -11.48 42.40
C ILE A 274 6.16 -10.83 42.62
N LYS A 275 5.96 -9.67 42.00
CA LYS A 275 4.71 -8.91 42.09
C LYS A 275 4.22 -8.59 40.69
N PHE A 276 2.97 -8.96 40.41
CA PHE A 276 2.23 -8.58 39.21
C PHE A 276 1.15 -7.58 39.59
N THR A 277 1.13 -6.43 38.93
CA THR A 277 0.13 -5.38 39.14
C THR A 277 -0.51 -5.03 37.80
N LEU A 278 -1.82 -5.26 37.65
CA LEU A 278 -2.56 -4.85 36.47
C LEU A 278 -3.23 -3.49 36.74
N LYS A 279 -2.96 -2.50 35.90
CA LYS A 279 -3.46 -1.14 36.03
C LYS A 279 -4.30 -0.72 34.83
N ASN A 280 -5.31 0.10 35.07
CA ASN A 280 -6.00 0.88 34.06
C ASN A 280 -5.63 2.35 34.29
N ASN A 281 -4.81 2.90 33.41
CA ASN A 281 -4.07 4.14 33.67
C ASN A 281 -3.28 4.01 35.00
N GLU A 282 -3.51 4.90 35.96
CA GLU A 282 -2.84 4.87 37.27
C GLU A 282 -3.56 3.98 38.30
N ILE A 283 -4.78 3.51 38.01
CA ILE A 283 -5.62 2.77 38.95
C ILE A 283 -5.25 1.29 38.94
N VAL A 284 -4.89 0.74 40.10
CA VAL A 284 -4.66 -0.71 40.27
C VAL A 284 -6.00 -1.44 40.22
N VAL A 285 -6.14 -2.33 39.25
CA VAL A 285 -7.34 -3.15 39.02
C VAL A 285 -7.21 -4.49 39.74
N SER A 286 -6.00 -5.07 39.72
CA SER A 286 -5.70 -6.29 40.44
C SER A 286 -4.21 -6.43 40.70
N GLU A 287 -3.86 -7.12 41.78
CA GLU A 287 -2.47 -7.37 42.18
C GLU A 287 -2.33 -8.79 42.71
N LYS A 288 -1.21 -9.45 42.37
CA LYS A 288 -0.83 -10.75 42.94
C LYS A 288 0.66 -10.79 43.25
N GLN A 289 1.02 -11.52 44.30
CA GLN A 289 2.39 -11.71 44.74
C GLN A 289 2.70 -13.19 44.90
N PHE A 290 3.92 -13.58 44.56
CA PHE A 290 4.41 -14.95 44.61
C PHE A 290 5.87 -14.97 45.05
N SER A 291 6.32 -16.08 45.63
CA SER A 291 7.76 -16.35 45.70
C SER A 291 8.28 -16.89 44.36
N LEU A 292 9.55 -16.63 44.03
CA LEU A 292 10.17 -17.20 42.82
C LEU A 292 10.09 -18.74 42.81
N ASN A 293 10.25 -19.39 43.97
CA ASN A 293 10.17 -20.85 44.07
C ASN A 293 8.77 -21.40 43.74
N GLU A 294 7.71 -20.65 44.00
CA GLU A 294 6.36 -21.04 43.58
C GLU A 294 6.23 -20.99 42.06
N LEU A 295 6.70 -19.91 41.42
CA LEU A 295 6.60 -19.77 39.97
C LEU A 295 7.57 -20.67 39.18
N LEU A 296 8.69 -21.07 39.77
CA LEU A 296 9.54 -22.12 39.21
C LEU A 296 8.86 -23.49 39.19
N LYS A 297 7.95 -23.77 40.14
CA LYS A 297 7.17 -25.02 40.20
C LYS A 297 5.88 -24.95 39.39
N ASN A 298 5.22 -23.79 39.40
CA ASN A 298 3.97 -23.52 38.70
C ASN A 298 4.06 -22.15 38.00
N PRO A 299 4.48 -22.10 36.73
CA PRO A 299 4.81 -20.85 36.03
C PRO A 299 3.60 -20.01 35.61
N VAL A 300 2.39 -20.36 36.04
CA VAL A 300 1.14 -19.76 35.57
C VAL A 300 0.49 -18.89 36.63
N VAL A 301 0.22 -17.63 36.27
CA VAL A 301 -0.56 -16.66 37.05
C VAL A 301 -1.87 -16.37 36.32
N LYS A 302 -2.99 -16.34 37.05
CA LYS A 302 -4.32 -16.08 36.48
C LYS A 302 -4.97 -14.89 37.15
N PHE A 303 -5.52 -13.95 36.40
CA PHE A 303 -6.41 -12.89 36.89
C PHE A 303 -7.83 -13.07 36.36
N SER A 304 -8.80 -12.65 37.16
CA SER A 304 -10.22 -12.56 36.77
C SER A 304 -10.65 -11.11 36.94
N ILE A 305 -11.08 -10.49 35.84
CA ILE A 305 -11.42 -9.07 35.79
C ILE A 305 -12.91 -8.95 35.48
N ASN A 306 -13.65 -8.30 36.36
CA ASN A 306 -15.07 -8.07 36.14
C ASN A 306 -15.26 -6.97 35.10
N ASN A 307 -15.92 -7.27 33.98
CA ASN A 307 -16.30 -6.31 32.93
C ASN A 307 -15.14 -5.40 32.49
N PRO A 308 -14.01 -5.96 32.01
CA PRO A 308 -12.88 -5.15 31.56
C PRO A 308 -13.29 -4.24 30.41
N LYS A 309 -12.61 -3.09 30.28
CA LYS A 309 -12.68 -2.31 29.05
C LYS A 309 -12.01 -3.12 27.92
N LYS A 310 -12.77 -3.46 26.90
CA LYS A 310 -12.31 -4.31 25.80
C LYS A 310 -11.49 -3.53 24.79
N TRP A 311 -10.53 -4.18 24.18
CA TRP A 311 -9.74 -3.64 23.08
C TRP A 311 -10.39 -3.97 21.72
N SER A 312 -10.40 -3.00 20.82
CA SER A 312 -10.71 -3.16 19.39
C SER A 312 -10.01 -2.05 18.60
N ALA A 313 -9.99 -2.13 17.26
CA ALA A 313 -9.44 -1.06 16.42
C ALA A 313 -10.22 0.28 16.53
N GLU A 314 -11.49 0.21 16.93
CA GLU A 314 -12.33 1.40 17.15
C GLU A 314 -12.13 2.01 18.54
N ILE A 315 -11.88 1.16 19.55
CA ILE A 315 -11.73 1.56 20.95
C ILE A 315 -10.53 0.80 21.57
N PRO A 316 -9.30 1.32 21.40
CA PRO A 316 -8.07 0.61 21.79
C PRO A 316 -7.77 0.74 23.29
N ASN A 317 -8.65 0.21 24.15
CA ASN A 317 -8.42 0.23 25.60
C ASN A 317 -7.22 -0.67 25.96
N LEU A 318 -6.20 -0.08 26.59
CA LEU A 318 -5.04 -0.80 27.10
C LEU A 318 -4.94 -0.69 28.62
N TYR A 319 -4.69 -1.83 29.26
CA TYR A 319 -4.21 -1.92 30.63
C TYR A 319 -2.69 -2.04 30.60
N VAL A 320 -2.04 -1.76 31.73
CA VAL A 320 -0.60 -1.98 31.90
C VAL A 320 -0.38 -3.05 32.95
N LEU A 321 0.27 -4.15 32.57
CA LEU A 321 0.77 -5.17 33.48
C LEU A 321 2.20 -4.81 33.89
N THR A 322 2.41 -4.48 35.17
CA THR A 322 3.74 -4.31 35.75
C THR A 322 4.17 -5.59 36.47
N TYR A 323 5.26 -6.20 36.00
CA TYR A 323 6.01 -7.23 36.70
C TYR A 323 7.13 -6.59 37.51
N LYS A 324 7.35 -7.05 38.76
CA LYS A 324 8.52 -6.70 39.58
C LYS A 324 9.17 -7.93 40.19
N LEU A 325 10.50 -8.01 40.09
CA LEU A 325 11.35 -8.93 40.85
C LEU A 325 11.94 -8.20 42.05
N ILE A 326 11.75 -8.74 43.26
CA ILE A 326 12.12 -8.09 44.52
C ILE A 326 13.01 -9.04 45.32
N ASP A 327 14.17 -8.55 45.79
CA ASP A 327 15.08 -9.36 46.60
C ASP A 327 14.59 -9.54 48.05
N LYS A 328 15.28 -10.39 48.83
CA LYS A 328 14.96 -10.62 50.25
C LYS A 328 15.05 -9.37 51.14
N LYS A 329 15.71 -8.30 50.69
CA LYS A 329 15.87 -7.03 51.42
C LYS A 329 14.77 -6.03 51.04
N GLY A 330 13.89 -6.36 50.10
CA GLY A 330 12.83 -5.49 49.61
C GLY A 330 13.26 -4.58 48.45
N ASN A 331 14.46 -4.75 47.90
CA ASN A 331 14.91 -3.96 46.76
C ASN A 331 14.29 -4.50 45.47
N VAL A 332 13.82 -3.61 44.60
CA VAL A 332 13.42 -3.97 43.24
C VAL A 332 14.65 -4.20 42.39
N ILE A 333 14.65 -5.31 41.65
CA ILE A 333 15.78 -5.80 40.85
C ILE A 333 15.47 -5.77 39.35
N GLU A 334 14.22 -6.05 38.98
CA GLU A 334 13.73 -5.96 37.60
C GLU A 334 12.30 -5.45 37.59
N ILE A 335 11.98 -4.60 36.62
CA ILE A 335 10.63 -4.15 36.30
C ILE A 335 10.40 -4.31 34.79
N ILE A 336 9.27 -4.89 34.42
CA ILE A 336 8.78 -4.98 33.05
C ILE A 336 7.35 -4.42 33.02
N ASN A 337 7.04 -3.61 32.03
CA ASN A 337 5.71 -3.06 31.79
C ASN A 337 5.23 -3.53 30.43
N GLU A 338 4.10 -4.24 30.40
CA GLU A 338 3.50 -4.75 29.17
C GLU A 338 2.07 -4.20 29.01
N ASN A 339 1.71 -3.86 27.79
CA ASN A 339 0.34 -3.46 27.47
C ASN A 339 -0.55 -4.71 27.36
N VAL A 340 -1.78 -4.60 27.86
CA VAL A 340 -2.76 -5.68 27.85
C VAL A 340 -4.09 -5.16 27.30
N GLY A 341 -4.50 -5.67 26.14
CA GLY A 341 -5.81 -5.41 25.56
C GLY A 341 -6.74 -6.61 25.76
N PHE A 342 -7.80 -6.46 26.57
CA PHE A 342 -8.80 -7.54 26.70
C PHE A 342 -9.61 -7.67 25.43
N ARG A 343 -9.37 -8.74 24.67
CA ARG A 343 -10.15 -9.08 23.48
C ARG A 343 -10.25 -10.59 23.34
N LYS A 344 -11.21 -11.03 22.51
CA LYS A 344 -11.30 -12.41 22.04
C LYS A 344 -11.42 -12.43 20.53
N VAL A 345 -10.60 -13.27 19.89
CA VAL A 345 -10.64 -13.53 18.44
C VAL A 345 -10.99 -14.98 18.24
N GLU A 346 -11.98 -15.25 17.40
CA GLU A 346 -12.40 -16.62 17.08
C GLU A 346 -13.06 -16.67 15.71
N ILE A 347 -13.08 -17.84 15.10
CA ILE A 347 -13.89 -18.10 13.91
C ILE A 347 -15.11 -18.90 14.31
N LYS A 348 -16.31 -18.37 14.02
CA LYS A 348 -17.57 -19.03 14.30
C LYS A 348 -18.54 -18.80 13.15
N GLU A 349 -19.19 -19.86 12.68
CA GLU A 349 -20.24 -19.81 11.65
C GLU A 349 -19.81 -19.08 10.36
N GLY A 350 -18.54 -19.23 9.95
CA GLY A 350 -18.01 -18.59 8.75
C GLY A 350 -17.53 -17.14 8.94
N HIS A 351 -17.43 -16.66 10.19
CA HIS A 351 -17.01 -15.29 10.50
C HIS A 351 -15.78 -15.26 11.41
N LEU A 352 -14.82 -14.41 11.08
CA LEU A 352 -13.83 -13.89 12.01
C LEU A 352 -14.50 -12.90 12.97
N LEU A 353 -14.56 -13.25 14.24
CA LEU A 353 -15.16 -12.44 15.28
C LEU A 353 -14.11 -11.75 16.13
N VAL A 354 -14.32 -10.48 16.44
CA VAL A 354 -13.64 -9.77 17.54
C VAL A 354 -14.68 -9.41 18.58
N ASN A 355 -14.51 -9.89 19.81
CA ASN A 355 -15.44 -9.65 20.92
C ASN A 355 -16.90 -9.99 20.56
N GLY A 356 -17.10 -11.06 19.78
CA GLY A 356 -18.41 -11.54 19.33
C GLY A 356 -19.03 -10.78 18.16
N LYS A 357 -18.26 -9.92 17.47
CA LYS A 357 -18.72 -9.15 16.30
C LYS A 357 -17.95 -9.54 15.04
N ALA A 358 -18.69 -9.79 13.95
CA ALA A 358 -18.15 -10.08 12.63
C ALA A 358 -17.65 -8.79 11.96
N ILE A 359 -16.41 -8.41 12.28
CA ILE A 359 -15.83 -7.15 11.82
C ILE A 359 -15.53 -7.18 10.32
N TYR A 360 -15.54 -6.01 9.67
CA TYR A 360 -14.94 -5.86 8.34
C TYR A 360 -13.46 -5.51 8.46
N ILE A 361 -12.63 -6.21 7.69
CA ILE A 361 -11.22 -5.92 7.44
C ILE A 361 -11.14 -4.90 6.30
N LYS A 362 -10.88 -3.64 6.69
CA LYS A 362 -10.62 -2.50 5.80
C LYS A 362 -9.11 -2.29 5.79
N GLY A 363 -8.39 -3.19 5.12
CA GLY A 363 -6.95 -3.34 5.27
C GLY A 363 -6.10 -2.85 4.10
N VAL A 364 -4.80 -2.72 4.37
CA VAL A 364 -3.73 -2.54 3.37
C VAL A 364 -2.54 -3.47 3.69
N ASN A 365 -1.83 -3.93 2.66
CA ASN A 365 -0.51 -4.54 2.80
C ASN A 365 0.53 -3.43 3.01
N ARG A 366 1.44 -3.58 3.96
CA ARG A 366 2.48 -2.58 4.26
C ARG A 366 3.87 -3.21 4.30
N HIS A 367 4.71 -2.84 3.35
CA HIS A 367 6.15 -2.98 3.45
C HIS A 367 6.77 -1.93 4.38
N GLU A 368 7.87 -2.28 5.05
CA GLU A 368 8.74 -1.30 5.71
C GLU A 368 9.62 -0.60 4.67
N THR A 369 9.14 0.54 4.17
CA THR A 369 9.85 1.35 3.18
C THR A 369 9.93 2.82 3.58
N ASP A 370 11.10 3.42 3.43
CA ASP A 370 11.35 4.86 3.46
C ASP A 370 12.07 5.27 2.16
N PRO A 371 11.66 6.35 1.49
CA PRO A 371 12.26 6.73 0.21
C PRO A 371 13.72 7.20 0.33
N ILE A 372 14.20 7.51 1.53
CA ILE A 372 15.57 7.96 1.79
C ILE A 372 16.41 6.85 2.44
N THR A 373 15.86 6.19 3.47
CA THR A 373 16.60 5.24 4.31
C THR A 373 16.21 3.77 4.10
N TRP A 374 15.30 3.52 3.16
CA TRP A 374 14.76 2.21 2.83
C TRP A 374 14.22 1.47 4.07
N GLN A 375 14.74 0.30 4.42
CA GLN A 375 14.24 -0.53 5.54
C GLN A 375 14.71 -0.06 6.92
N THR A 376 15.38 1.09 6.99
CA THR A 376 15.70 1.75 8.27
C THR A 376 14.61 2.78 8.58
N ILE A 377 13.49 2.31 9.13
CA ILE A 377 12.30 3.15 9.36
C ILE A 377 12.39 3.88 10.70
N SER A 378 12.20 5.20 10.68
CA SER A 378 12.16 5.99 11.92
C SER A 378 10.85 5.77 12.68
N ARG A 379 10.88 6.02 14.01
CA ARG A 379 9.66 6.01 14.85
C ARG A 379 8.62 7.00 14.35
N GLU A 380 9.05 8.19 13.91
CA GLU A 380 8.18 9.23 13.36
C GLU A 380 7.50 8.77 12.05
N ALA A 381 8.24 8.09 11.17
CA ALA A 381 7.68 7.54 9.94
C ALA A 381 6.62 6.47 10.23
N MET A 382 6.87 5.57 11.19
CA MET A 382 5.86 4.58 11.62
C MET A 382 4.62 5.24 12.24
N GLU A 383 4.79 6.29 13.05
CA GLU A 383 3.66 7.05 13.60
C GLU A 383 2.86 7.77 12.51
N ASN A 384 3.54 8.31 11.50
CA ASN A 384 2.90 8.94 10.35
C ASN A 384 2.14 7.91 9.50
N ASP A 385 2.68 6.71 9.32
CA ASP A 385 1.97 5.61 8.66
C ASP A 385 0.65 5.32 9.40
N ILE A 386 0.68 5.16 10.73
CA ILE A 386 -0.55 4.94 11.53
C ILE A 386 -1.53 6.09 11.41
N LYS A 387 -1.05 7.34 11.47
CA LYS A 387 -1.88 8.54 11.28
C LYS A 387 -2.67 8.46 9.96
N ILE A 388 -1.98 8.18 8.86
CA ILE A 388 -2.59 8.13 7.53
C ILE A 388 -3.61 7.01 7.42
N LEU A 389 -3.34 5.84 8.00
CA LEU A 389 -4.30 4.74 8.06
C LEU A 389 -5.60 5.19 8.73
N LYS A 390 -5.52 5.88 9.88
CA LYS A 390 -6.70 6.42 10.59
C LYS A 390 -7.41 7.50 9.78
N GLU A 391 -6.68 8.38 9.10
CA GLU A 391 -7.27 9.44 8.28
C GLU A 391 -8.07 8.88 7.07
N PHE A 392 -7.68 7.72 6.56
CA PHE A 392 -8.28 7.09 5.37
C PHE A 392 -9.23 5.92 5.67
N ASN A 393 -9.75 5.84 6.90
CA ASN A 393 -10.71 4.82 7.34
C ASN A 393 -10.18 3.37 7.29
N ILE A 394 -8.86 3.18 7.24
CA ILE A 394 -8.20 1.88 7.24
C ILE A 394 -8.09 1.40 8.69
N ASN A 395 -8.49 0.14 8.94
CA ASN A 395 -8.53 -0.44 10.28
C ASN A 395 -7.60 -1.63 10.47
N ALA A 396 -6.93 -2.09 9.42
CA ALA A 396 -6.08 -3.27 9.45
C ALA A 396 -4.83 -3.14 8.58
N VAL A 397 -3.75 -3.81 8.97
CA VAL A 397 -2.50 -3.93 8.21
C VAL A 397 -2.08 -5.39 8.16
N ARG A 398 -1.64 -5.84 6.98
CA ARG A 398 -0.84 -7.07 6.82
C ARG A 398 0.62 -6.67 6.67
N THR A 399 1.50 -7.27 7.47
CA THR A 399 2.94 -6.97 7.45
C THR A 399 3.62 -7.71 6.29
N SER A 400 3.41 -7.23 5.06
CA SER A 400 3.93 -7.85 3.85
C SER A 400 5.46 -7.76 3.78
N HIS A 401 6.22 -8.85 3.67
CA HIS A 401 5.86 -10.25 3.94
C HIS A 401 6.82 -10.83 4.98
N TYR A 402 6.82 -10.18 6.14
CA TYR A 402 7.75 -10.44 7.23
C TYR A 402 7.33 -9.69 8.50
N PRO A 403 7.88 -10.07 9.67
CA PRO A 403 7.62 -9.34 10.89
C PRO A 403 8.29 -7.95 10.85
N ASN A 404 7.52 -6.91 11.17
CA ASN A 404 7.97 -5.52 11.23
C ASN A 404 8.77 -5.23 12.52
N ASP A 405 9.24 -3.98 12.67
CA ASP A 405 9.85 -3.50 13.91
C ASP A 405 8.84 -3.61 15.08
N PRO A 406 9.25 -4.09 16.28
CA PRO A 406 8.37 -4.19 17.46
C PRO A 406 7.60 -2.90 17.78
N TYR A 407 8.18 -1.72 17.52
CA TYR A 407 7.52 -0.45 17.75
C TYR A 407 6.24 -0.28 16.92
N PHE A 408 6.17 -0.86 15.72
CA PHE A 408 4.97 -0.78 14.89
C PHE A 408 3.77 -1.45 15.56
N TYR A 409 3.96 -2.62 16.18
CA TYR A 409 2.90 -3.33 16.89
C TYR A 409 2.45 -2.58 18.16
N GLU A 410 3.38 -1.95 18.88
CA GLU A 410 3.04 -1.05 19.99
C GLU A 410 2.14 0.11 19.54
N LEU A 411 2.41 0.68 18.36
CA LEU A 411 1.57 1.73 17.78
C LEU A 411 0.19 1.19 17.37
N CYS A 412 0.12 0.00 16.76
CA CYS A 412 -1.14 -0.65 16.41
C CYS A 412 -1.99 -0.96 17.64
N ASP A 413 -1.38 -1.42 18.73
CA ASP A 413 -2.05 -1.63 20.01
C ASP A 413 -2.62 -0.31 20.55
N LYS A 414 -1.81 0.75 20.54
CA LYS A 414 -2.13 2.05 21.13
C LYS A 414 -3.23 2.79 20.36
N TYR A 415 -3.17 2.74 19.03
CA TYR A 415 -4.03 3.55 18.16
C TYR A 415 -5.18 2.77 17.53
N GLY A 416 -5.21 1.44 17.74
CA GLY A 416 -6.28 0.57 17.27
C GLY A 416 -6.18 0.32 15.78
N ILE A 417 -5.28 -0.58 15.41
CA ILE A 417 -5.16 -1.18 14.07
C ILE A 417 -5.07 -2.69 14.25
N TYR A 418 -5.88 -3.45 13.53
CA TYR A 418 -5.77 -4.91 13.49
C TYR A 418 -4.56 -5.33 12.65
N VAL A 419 -3.85 -6.36 13.07
CA VAL A 419 -2.63 -6.81 12.38
C VAL A 419 -2.76 -8.29 11.98
N VAL A 420 -2.42 -8.56 10.72
CA VAL A 420 -1.97 -9.89 10.27
C VAL A 420 -0.45 -9.84 10.32
N ASP A 421 0.14 -10.58 11.25
CA ASP A 421 1.59 -10.68 11.38
C ASP A 421 2.08 -11.91 10.62
N GLU A 422 3.07 -11.71 9.76
CA GLU A 422 3.46 -12.68 8.73
C GLU A 422 4.92 -13.11 8.85
N ALA A 423 5.16 -14.42 8.82
CA ALA A 423 6.52 -14.94 8.89
C ALA A 423 7.33 -14.55 7.64
N ASN A 424 8.62 -14.30 7.81
CA ASN A 424 9.54 -13.92 6.74
C ASN A 424 9.87 -15.13 5.84
N ILE A 425 8.89 -15.63 5.09
CA ILE A 425 9.00 -16.81 4.22
C ILE A 425 8.34 -16.48 2.88
N GLU A 426 9.17 -16.26 1.87
CA GLU A 426 8.74 -16.17 0.47
C GLU A 426 9.79 -16.78 -0.45
N SER A 427 9.38 -17.74 -1.27
CA SER A 427 10.26 -18.44 -2.21
C SER A 427 9.70 -18.42 -3.64
N HIS A 428 9.08 -17.30 -4.04
CA HIS A 428 8.34 -17.12 -5.29
C HIS A 428 9.15 -17.61 -6.50
N GLY A 429 10.43 -17.25 -6.58
CA GLY A 429 11.33 -17.64 -7.67
C GLY A 429 11.64 -19.15 -7.81
N ILE A 430 11.24 -20.00 -6.85
CA ILE A 430 11.32 -21.48 -7.00
C ILE A 430 10.08 -22.04 -7.71
N GLY A 431 8.95 -21.37 -7.60
CA GLY A 431 7.66 -21.85 -8.06
C GLY A 431 6.94 -22.75 -7.04
N TYR A 432 5.75 -23.20 -7.44
CA TYR A 432 4.77 -23.81 -6.53
C TYR A 432 4.55 -25.31 -6.74
N ASP A 433 5.18 -25.89 -7.78
CA ASP A 433 5.09 -27.32 -8.05
C ASP A 433 5.57 -28.12 -6.83
N THR A 434 4.79 -29.11 -6.41
CA THR A 434 5.03 -29.85 -5.15
C THR A 434 6.33 -30.65 -5.13
N ASP A 435 6.92 -30.95 -6.28
CA ASP A 435 8.22 -31.62 -6.43
C ASP A 435 9.43 -30.66 -6.38
N LYS A 436 9.19 -29.35 -6.53
CA LYS A 436 10.25 -28.32 -6.55
C LYS A 436 10.19 -27.37 -5.35
N THR A 437 8.98 -27.00 -4.93
CA THR A 437 8.75 -25.94 -3.94
C THR A 437 9.45 -26.23 -2.62
N LEU A 438 10.06 -25.19 -2.04
CA LEU A 438 10.69 -25.30 -0.72
C LEU A 438 9.65 -25.54 0.38
N GLY A 439 8.39 -25.17 0.17
CA GLY A 439 7.28 -25.49 1.07
C GLY A 439 7.02 -27.00 1.24
N ASN A 440 7.54 -27.85 0.34
CA ASN A 440 7.38 -29.30 0.39
C ASN A 440 8.72 -30.07 0.42
N LYS A 441 9.84 -29.40 0.70
CA LYS A 441 11.17 -30.02 0.75
C LYS A 441 11.62 -30.21 2.22
N PRO A 442 11.63 -31.44 2.77
CA PRO A 442 11.88 -31.66 4.21
C PRO A 442 13.22 -31.14 4.74
N SER A 443 14.27 -31.02 3.90
CA SER A 443 15.54 -30.44 4.35
C SER A 443 15.43 -28.96 4.75
N TRP A 444 14.36 -28.28 4.33
CA TRP A 444 14.05 -26.89 4.66
C TRP A 444 13.04 -26.75 5.83
N GLU A 445 12.60 -27.86 6.47
CA GLU A 445 11.63 -27.83 7.58
C GLU A 445 12.11 -26.92 8.70
N LEU A 446 13.38 -27.03 9.09
CA LEU A 446 13.96 -26.23 10.17
C LEU A 446 13.88 -24.72 9.87
N ALA A 447 14.23 -24.31 8.66
CA ALA A 447 14.22 -22.90 8.25
C ALA A 447 12.80 -22.30 8.28
N HIS A 448 11.80 -23.05 7.78
CA HIS A 448 10.40 -22.62 7.81
C HIS A 448 9.87 -22.53 9.24
N LEU A 449 10.08 -23.58 10.04
CA LEU A 449 9.59 -23.61 11.42
C LEU A 449 10.24 -22.51 12.26
N GLN A 450 11.55 -22.30 12.18
CA GLN A 450 12.23 -21.25 12.96
C GLN A 450 11.69 -19.86 12.65
N ARG A 451 11.44 -19.53 11.38
CA ARG A 451 10.88 -18.22 10.98
C ARG A 451 9.47 -18.00 11.54
N MET A 452 8.59 -19.00 11.51
CA MET A 452 7.25 -18.93 12.12
C MET A 452 7.30 -18.90 13.66
N GLN A 453 8.17 -19.71 14.26
CA GLN A 453 8.35 -19.80 15.71
C GLN A 453 8.83 -18.49 16.29
N ARG A 454 9.90 -17.92 15.71
CA ARG A 454 10.49 -16.68 16.19
C ARG A 454 9.53 -15.49 16.08
N MET A 455 8.69 -15.43 15.05
CA MET A 455 7.64 -14.40 14.95
C MET A 455 6.66 -14.51 16.12
N ILE A 456 6.03 -15.68 16.30
CA ILE A 456 5.03 -15.86 17.36
C ILE A 456 5.65 -15.62 18.74
N GLU A 457 6.83 -16.18 19.04
CA GLU A 457 7.44 -16.02 20.37
C GLU A 457 7.77 -14.56 20.69
N ARG A 458 8.13 -13.74 19.69
CA ARG A 458 8.40 -12.30 19.88
C ARG A 458 7.11 -11.53 20.14
N ASP A 459 6.04 -11.84 19.39
CA ASP A 459 4.90 -10.92 19.22
C ASP A 459 3.59 -11.36 19.87
N ILE A 460 3.54 -12.55 20.50
CA ILE A 460 2.31 -13.16 21.05
C ILE A 460 1.51 -12.27 22.01
N ASN A 461 2.16 -11.31 22.68
CA ASN A 461 1.54 -10.42 23.67
C ASN A 461 0.71 -9.29 23.05
N HIS A 462 0.89 -8.96 21.76
CA HIS A 462 0.23 -7.81 21.14
C HIS A 462 -1.27 -8.06 20.90
N PRO A 463 -2.18 -7.26 21.51
CA PRO A 463 -3.63 -7.38 21.25
C PRO A 463 -4.00 -7.01 19.80
N SER A 464 -3.23 -6.15 19.13
CA SER A 464 -3.46 -5.75 17.73
C SER A 464 -3.38 -6.90 16.74
N ILE A 465 -2.47 -7.86 16.97
CA ILE A 465 -2.35 -9.03 16.12
C ILE A 465 -3.58 -9.90 16.32
N ILE A 466 -4.39 -10.05 15.28
CA ILE A 466 -5.59 -10.89 15.32
C ILE A 466 -5.45 -12.16 14.48
N ILE A 467 -4.48 -12.23 13.57
CA ILE A 467 -4.23 -13.38 12.70
C ILE A 467 -2.72 -13.58 12.57
N TRP A 468 -2.28 -14.84 12.55
CA TRP A 468 -0.93 -15.22 12.13
C TRP A 468 -0.93 -15.67 10.68
N SER A 469 0.04 -15.22 9.88
CA SER A 469 0.28 -15.71 8.53
C SER A 469 1.58 -16.52 8.45
N MET A 470 1.53 -17.67 7.76
CA MET A 470 2.68 -18.57 7.64
C MET A 470 3.78 -18.06 6.69
N GLY A 471 3.47 -17.07 5.84
CA GLY A 471 4.37 -16.56 4.80
C GLY A 471 3.59 -16.17 3.55
N ASN A 472 4.31 -15.96 2.45
CA ASN A 472 3.76 -15.49 1.19
C ASN A 472 4.32 -16.32 0.02
N GLU A 473 3.50 -16.63 -0.99
CA GLU A 473 3.96 -17.13 -2.30
C GLU A 473 5.14 -18.14 -2.27
N ALA A 474 5.10 -19.11 -1.36
CA ALA A 474 6.20 -20.07 -1.13
C ALA A 474 5.80 -21.52 -1.44
N GLY A 475 4.77 -21.70 -2.28
CA GLY A 475 4.13 -23.00 -2.55
C GLY A 475 3.44 -23.59 -1.31
N ASN A 476 3.12 -24.88 -1.31
CA ASN A 476 2.49 -25.54 -0.16
C ASN A 476 3.02 -26.97 -0.02
N GLY A 477 2.87 -27.56 1.16
CA GLY A 477 3.26 -28.95 1.39
C GLY A 477 3.75 -29.20 2.81
N TYR A 478 4.61 -30.22 2.94
CA TYR A 478 5.09 -30.77 4.20
C TYR A 478 5.53 -29.69 5.21
N ASN A 479 6.36 -28.72 4.82
CA ASN A 479 6.88 -27.72 5.76
C ASN A 479 5.77 -26.79 6.28
N PHE A 480 4.81 -26.41 5.43
CA PHE A 480 3.66 -25.59 5.84
C PHE A 480 2.63 -26.38 6.64
N TYR A 481 2.44 -27.68 6.39
CA TYR A 481 1.59 -28.52 7.24
C TYR A 481 2.16 -28.65 8.66
N ARG A 482 3.48 -28.83 8.77
CA ARG A 482 4.19 -28.86 10.06
C ARG A 482 4.11 -27.51 10.77
N GLY A 483 4.30 -26.42 10.02
CA GLY A 483 4.13 -25.04 10.49
C GLY A 483 2.75 -24.77 11.05
N TYR A 484 1.69 -25.02 10.27
CA TYR A 484 0.30 -24.82 10.69
C TYR A 484 -0.01 -25.59 11.98
N LEU A 485 0.30 -26.89 12.04
CA LEU A 485 0.05 -27.70 13.23
C LEU A 485 0.80 -27.20 14.46
N TRP A 486 2.05 -26.74 14.28
CA TRP A 486 2.81 -26.13 15.38
C TRP A 486 2.15 -24.83 15.86
N MET A 487 1.80 -23.92 14.95
CA MET A 487 1.19 -22.63 15.27
C MET A 487 -0.15 -22.80 16.00
N LYS A 488 -1.03 -23.68 15.50
CA LYS A 488 -2.32 -23.99 16.13
C LYS A 488 -2.17 -24.56 17.55
N ASN A 489 -1.13 -25.36 17.78
CA ASN A 489 -0.86 -25.92 19.10
C ASN A 489 -0.18 -24.91 20.04
N ARG A 490 0.58 -23.96 19.49
CA ARG A 490 1.31 -22.93 20.26
C ARG A 490 0.42 -21.80 20.73
N ASP A 491 -0.43 -21.27 19.85
CA ASP A 491 -1.36 -20.18 20.14
C ASP A 491 -2.76 -20.51 19.60
N SER A 492 -3.69 -20.77 20.52
CA SER A 492 -5.10 -21.00 20.21
C SER A 492 -5.96 -19.74 20.30
N SER A 493 -5.37 -18.59 20.68
CA SER A 493 -6.09 -17.32 20.83
C SER A 493 -6.26 -16.55 19.51
N ARG A 494 -5.66 -17.05 18.42
CA ARG A 494 -5.69 -16.45 17.07
C ARG A 494 -5.82 -17.53 15.98
N PRO A 495 -6.53 -17.24 14.88
CA PRO A 495 -6.48 -18.05 13.66
C PRO A 495 -5.14 -17.94 12.92
N VAL A 496 -4.89 -18.92 12.06
CA VAL A 496 -3.73 -18.98 11.15
C VAL A 496 -4.22 -18.93 9.70
N GLN A 497 -3.63 -18.08 8.87
CA GLN A 497 -3.89 -18.02 7.43
C GLN A 497 -2.66 -18.35 6.59
N TYR A 498 -2.87 -18.80 5.37
CA TYR A 498 -1.83 -18.95 4.35
C TYR A 498 -2.44 -19.11 2.97
N GLU A 499 -2.22 -18.13 2.10
CA GLU A 499 -2.91 -18.07 0.81
C GLU A 499 -2.56 -19.24 -0.11
N ARG A 500 -1.28 -19.68 -0.11
CA ARG A 500 -0.86 -20.81 -0.95
C ARG A 500 -1.41 -22.15 -0.51
N ALA A 501 -2.17 -22.22 0.60
CA ALA A 501 -3.04 -23.35 0.89
C ALA A 501 -4.13 -23.58 -0.20
N HIS A 502 -4.26 -22.70 -1.20
CA HIS A 502 -5.11 -22.96 -2.36
C HIS A 502 -4.79 -24.31 -3.06
N LEU A 503 -5.84 -25.02 -3.45
CA LEU A 503 -5.78 -26.21 -4.30
C LEU A 503 -6.06 -25.86 -5.76
N ASN A 504 -6.92 -24.86 -5.98
CA ASN A 504 -7.23 -24.31 -7.29
C ASN A 504 -7.55 -22.82 -7.15
N TYR A 505 -6.71 -21.98 -7.78
CA TYR A 505 -6.85 -20.53 -7.71
C TYR A 505 -8.17 -20.03 -8.32
N TYR A 506 -8.54 -20.53 -9.51
CA TYR A 506 -9.71 -20.05 -10.26
C TYR A 506 -11.05 -20.37 -9.59
N ASN A 507 -11.13 -21.50 -8.88
CA ASN A 507 -12.32 -21.88 -8.12
C ASN A 507 -12.30 -21.38 -6.68
N VAL A 508 -11.19 -20.78 -6.23
CA VAL A 508 -10.94 -20.38 -4.84
C VAL A 508 -11.13 -21.57 -3.88
N ASP A 509 -10.62 -22.73 -4.27
CA ASP A 509 -10.63 -23.93 -3.43
C ASP A 509 -9.37 -23.96 -2.56
N PHE A 510 -9.50 -24.23 -1.26
CA PHE A 510 -8.42 -24.18 -0.25
C PHE A 510 -8.31 -25.48 0.55
N ASP A 511 -7.08 -25.89 0.83
CA ASP A 511 -6.71 -27.00 1.69
C ASP A 511 -6.97 -26.68 3.19
N TRP A 512 -6.75 -27.66 4.07
CA TRP A 512 -7.09 -27.57 5.50
C TRP A 512 -6.11 -26.72 6.34
N ASN A 513 -4.90 -26.45 5.84
CA ASN A 513 -3.86 -25.72 6.56
C ASN A 513 -3.99 -24.18 6.47
N SER A 514 -5.23 -23.68 6.38
CA SER A 514 -5.58 -22.27 6.55
C SER A 514 -6.99 -22.16 7.15
N ASP A 515 -7.12 -21.38 8.22
CA ASP A 515 -8.39 -21.13 8.91
C ASP A 515 -9.27 -20.11 8.14
N ILE A 516 -8.68 -19.39 7.20
CA ILE A 516 -9.31 -18.31 6.41
C ILE A 516 -9.21 -18.68 4.92
N ILE A 517 -10.21 -18.31 4.13
CA ILE A 517 -10.15 -18.35 2.67
C ILE A 517 -9.57 -17.00 2.24
N ASP A 518 -8.27 -16.95 2.03
CA ASP A 518 -7.52 -15.70 1.87
C ASP A 518 -6.86 -15.52 0.50
N PRO A 519 -7.59 -15.64 -0.63
CA PRO A 519 -6.98 -15.56 -1.96
C PRO A 519 -6.36 -14.18 -2.23
N MET A 520 -5.39 -14.17 -3.13
CA MET A 520 -4.94 -12.96 -3.79
C MET A 520 -5.80 -12.67 -5.03
N TYR A 521 -6.15 -11.40 -5.25
CA TYR A 521 -6.70 -10.87 -6.51
C TYR A 521 -7.89 -11.65 -7.10
N ALA A 522 -8.76 -12.23 -6.26
CA ALA A 522 -9.97 -12.87 -6.74
C ALA A 522 -10.90 -11.80 -7.33
N SER A 523 -11.29 -11.96 -8.60
CA SER A 523 -12.15 -10.96 -9.25
C SER A 523 -13.55 -10.91 -8.62
N PRO A 524 -14.31 -9.81 -8.81
CA PRO A 524 -15.71 -9.75 -8.41
C PRO A 524 -16.54 -10.96 -8.88
N ASP A 525 -16.30 -11.46 -10.10
CA ASP A 525 -16.98 -12.64 -10.62
C ASP A 525 -16.57 -13.93 -9.88
N MET A 526 -15.28 -14.09 -9.58
CA MET A 526 -14.80 -15.22 -8.77
C MET A 526 -15.43 -15.20 -7.37
N MET A 527 -15.54 -14.02 -6.75
CA MET A 527 -16.17 -13.86 -5.44
C MET A 527 -17.65 -14.23 -5.47
N ILE A 528 -18.40 -13.75 -6.48
CA ILE A 528 -19.82 -14.10 -6.64
C ILE A 528 -19.98 -15.61 -6.85
N ASN A 529 -19.21 -16.19 -7.76
CA ASN A 529 -19.23 -17.63 -8.03
C ASN A 529 -18.92 -18.44 -6.78
N TYR A 530 -17.90 -18.03 -6.01
CA TYR A 530 -17.55 -18.65 -4.74
C TYR A 530 -18.70 -18.58 -3.74
N ALA A 531 -19.31 -17.40 -3.56
CA ALA A 531 -20.39 -17.18 -2.62
C ALA A 531 -21.64 -18.02 -2.97
N GLU A 532 -21.94 -18.15 -4.26
CA GLU A 532 -23.09 -18.92 -4.75
C GLU A 532 -22.88 -20.44 -4.60
N LYS A 533 -21.66 -20.93 -4.81
CA LYS A 533 -21.28 -22.33 -4.63
C LYS A 533 -21.17 -22.74 -3.16
N ASN A 534 -20.73 -21.83 -2.27
CA ASN A 534 -20.33 -22.15 -0.89
C ASN A 534 -21.21 -21.48 0.19
N LYS A 535 -22.53 -21.60 0.10
CA LYS A 535 -23.49 -20.94 1.01
C LYS A 535 -23.37 -21.32 2.49
N THR A 536 -22.74 -22.46 2.80
CA THR A 536 -22.56 -22.99 4.17
C THR A 536 -21.09 -23.07 4.57
N GLN A 537 -20.22 -22.23 3.99
CA GLN A 537 -18.80 -22.21 4.33
C GLN A 537 -18.58 -21.87 5.82
N THR A 538 -17.64 -22.56 6.45
CA THR A 538 -17.29 -22.39 7.87
C THR A 538 -16.07 -21.52 8.10
N ARG A 539 -15.32 -21.18 7.04
CA ARG A 539 -14.18 -20.25 7.04
C ARG A 539 -14.57 -18.87 6.47
N PRO A 540 -14.11 -17.76 7.06
CA PRO A 540 -14.34 -16.43 6.50
C PRO A 540 -13.54 -16.22 5.21
N PHE A 541 -14.04 -15.38 4.32
CA PHE A 541 -13.38 -14.95 3.09
C PHE A 541 -12.79 -13.56 3.28
N ILE A 542 -11.47 -13.46 3.30
CA ILE A 542 -10.72 -12.22 3.54
C ILE A 542 -9.51 -12.20 2.60
N GLN A 543 -9.57 -11.43 1.53
CA GLN A 543 -8.48 -11.44 0.54
C GLN A 543 -7.18 -10.91 1.16
N CYS A 544 -6.11 -11.69 1.14
CA CYS A 544 -4.82 -11.23 1.64
C CYS A 544 -4.24 -10.12 0.76
N GLU A 545 -4.62 -10.07 -0.52
CA GLU A 545 -4.32 -9.01 -1.48
C GLU A 545 -5.49 -8.81 -2.45
N TYR A 546 -5.91 -7.57 -2.69
CA TYR A 546 -6.87 -7.23 -3.74
C TYR A 546 -6.68 -5.77 -4.17
N ALA A 547 -7.37 -5.37 -5.25
CA ALA A 547 -7.38 -3.99 -5.74
C ALA A 547 -5.96 -3.40 -5.91
N HIS A 548 -5.12 -4.06 -6.72
CA HIS A 548 -3.73 -3.69 -7.00
C HIS A 548 -3.63 -2.20 -7.42
N ALA A 549 -2.97 -1.36 -6.63
CA ALA A 549 -3.03 0.09 -6.72
C ALA A 549 -1.85 0.72 -7.51
N MET A 550 -1.24 -0.05 -8.41
CA MET A 550 -0.15 0.41 -9.27
C MET A 550 -0.54 1.54 -10.22
N GLY A 551 0.15 2.68 -10.08
CA GLY A 551 -0.13 3.89 -10.85
C GLY A 551 -1.58 4.37 -10.69
N ASN A 552 -2.19 4.82 -11.78
CA ASN A 552 -3.62 5.17 -11.84
C ASN A 552 -4.50 3.91 -11.92
N SER A 553 -4.93 3.41 -10.76
CA SER A 553 -5.65 2.13 -10.62
C SER A 553 -6.86 2.25 -9.66
N VAL A 554 -7.21 1.18 -8.94
CA VAL A 554 -8.30 1.10 -7.95
C VAL A 554 -9.67 1.43 -8.57
N GLY A 555 -9.81 1.19 -9.87
CA GLY A 555 -11.11 1.10 -10.54
C GLY A 555 -11.89 -0.10 -10.02
N ASN A 556 -13.22 -0.05 -10.02
CA ASN A 556 -14.14 -1.07 -9.47
C ASN A 556 -14.03 -1.35 -7.96
N PHE A 557 -13.30 -0.54 -7.17
CA PHE A 557 -13.16 -0.77 -5.73
C PHE A 557 -14.51 -0.81 -4.99
N LYS A 558 -15.47 0.01 -5.41
CA LYS A 558 -16.84 -0.04 -4.90
C LYS A 558 -17.52 -1.39 -5.18
N ASP A 559 -17.27 -2.00 -6.34
CA ASP A 559 -17.89 -3.27 -6.73
C ASP A 559 -17.45 -4.42 -5.80
N TYR A 560 -16.17 -4.45 -5.41
CA TYR A 560 -15.70 -5.37 -4.37
C TYR A 560 -16.49 -5.21 -3.07
N TRP A 561 -16.63 -3.99 -2.59
CA TRP A 561 -17.28 -3.70 -1.31
C TRP A 561 -18.80 -3.90 -1.32
N ASP A 562 -19.44 -3.72 -2.47
CA ASP A 562 -20.85 -4.09 -2.64
C ASP A 562 -21.05 -5.61 -2.48
N ILE A 563 -20.11 -6.44 -2.97
CA ILE A 563 -20.12 -7.90 -2.78
C ILE A 563 -19.84 -8.24 -1.32
N ILE A 564 -18.79 -7.66 -0.72
CA ILE A 564 -18.40 -7.91 0.67
C ILE A 564 -19.56 -7.63 1.64
N ARG A 565 -20.29 -6.52 1.45
CA ARG A 565 -21.44 -6.17 2.30
C ARG A 565 -22.68 -7.01 2.04
N LYS A 566 -22.77 -7.66 0.87
CA LYS A 566 -23.94 -8.44 0.45
C LYS A 566 -23.90 -9.89 0.94
N TYR A 567 -22.73 -10.54 0.91
CA TYR A 567 -22.61 -11.97 1.19
C TYR A 567 -22.10 -12.27 2.61
N HIS A 568 -22.64 -13.31 3.24
CA HIS A 568 -22.49 -13.61 4.67
C HIS A 568 -21.04 -13.77 5.14
N ASN A 569 -20.24 -14.60 4.48
CA ASN A 569 -18.88 -14.95 4.94
C ASN A 569 -17.78 -14.01 4.42
N PHE A 570 -18.12 -12.93 3.73
CA PHE A 570 -17.14 -11.98 3.17
C PHE A 570 -16.86 -10.86 4.17
N GLN A 571 -15.59 -10.71 4.54
CA GLN A 571 -15.19 -9.74 5.56
C GLN A 571 -14.13 -8.75 5.10
N GLY A 572 -13.94 -8.59 3.79
CA GLY A 572 -13.04 -7.58 3.22
C GLY A 572 -11.69 -8.15 2.80
N GLY A 573 -10.61 -7.43 3.07
CA GLY A 573 -9.26 -7.80 2.66
C GLY A 573 -8.27 -6.66 2.76
N PHE A 574 -7.07 -6.90 2.23
CA PHE A 574 -5.95 -5.95 2.26
C PHE A 574 -5.59 -5.45 0.85
N ILE A 575 -5.67 -4.14 0.63
CA ILE A 575 -5.27 -3.54 -0.65
C ILE A 575 -3.78 -3.79 -0.88
N TRP A 576 -3.37 -4.11 -2.12
CA TRP A 576 -1.95 -4.11 -2.51
C TRP A 576 -1.59 -2.80 -3.22
N ASP A 577 -0.86 -1.88 -2.62
CA ASP A 577 -0.35 -1.86 -1.24
C ASP A 577 -0.43 -0.45 -0.62
N MET A 578 0.17 -0.24 0.55
CA MET A 578 0.09 1.04 1.26
C MET A 578 0.90 2.14 0.59
N VAL A 579 2.18 1.90 0.29
CA VAL A 579 3.14 2.96 -0.08
C VAL A 579 4.00 2.52 -1.26
N ASP A 580 4.08 3.36 -2.28
CA ASP A 580 5.03 3.18 -3.39
C ASP A 580 6.48 3.07 -2.87
N GLN A 581 7.20 2.02 -3.27
CA GLN A 581 8.51 1.67 -2.70
C GLN A 581 9.71 2.39 -3.38
N SER A 582 9.46 3.48 -4.12
CA SER A 582 10.53 4.19 -4.85
C SER A 582 11.50 4.93 -3.92
N LEU A 583 12.77 4.98 -4.33
CA LEU A 583 13.81 5.74 -3.63
C LEU A 583 13.98 7.14 -4.22
N VAL A 584 14.29 8.14 -3.40
CA VAL A 584 14.70 9.45 -3.93
C VAL A 584 16.11 9.35 -4.50
N LYS A 585 16.27 9.72 -5.77
CA LYS A 585 17.56 9.82 -6.45
C LYS A 585 17.72 11.20 -7.08
N THR A 586 18.90 11.78 -6.95
CA THR A 586 19.28 13.00 -7.69
C THR A 586 20.09 12.59 -8.92
N LYS A 587 19.64 12.98 -10.12
CA LYS A 587 20.34 12.75 -11.39
C LYS A 587 21.52 13.71 -11.56
N GLU A 588 22.36 13.44 -12.56
CA GLU A 588 23.55 14.25 -12.87
C GLU A 588 23.21 15.71 -13.22
N ASP A 589 22.02 15.96 -13.77
CA ASP A 589 21.51 17.29 -14.11
C ASP A 589 20.87 18.04 -12.91
N GLY A 590 20.83 17.41 -11.72
CA GLY A 590 20.21 17.95 -10.51
C GLY A 590 18.72 17.63 -10.34
N THR A 591 18.08 16.97 -11.32
CA THR A 591 16.68 16.55 -11.22
C THR A 591 16.52 15.49 -10.14
N LYS A 592 15.56 15.69 -9.22
CA LYS A 592 15.18 14.67 -8.23
C LYS A 592 14.06 13.80 -8.78
N ILE A 593 14.27 12.49 -8.76
CA ILE A 593 13.30 11.49 -9.20
C ILE A 593 12.95 10.54 -8.05
N PHE A 594 11.77 9.92 -8.16
CA PHE A 594 11.45 8.69 -7.44
C PHE A 594 11.91 7.51 -8.30
N ALA A 595 13.11 7.01 -8.00
CA ALA A 595 13.77 5.93 -8.72
C ALA A 595 13.15 4.57 -8.38
N TYR A 596 12.99 3.75 -9.42
CA TYR A 596 12.47 2.39 -9.38
C TYR A 596 13.44 1.42 -10.08
N GLY A 597 13.08 0.14 -10.24
CA GLY A 597 13.97 -0.85 -10.84
C GLY A 597 14.53 -0.40 -12.19
N GLY A 598 15.83 -0.60 -12.40
CA GLY A 598 16.54 -0.14 -13.61
C GLY A 598 17.24 1.21 -13.46
N ASP A 599 16.93 2.00 -12.42
CA ASP A 599 17.64 3.26 -12.17
C ASP A 599 18.97 3.07 -11.43
N TYR A 600 19.23 1.89 -10.88
CA TYR A 600 20.45 1.59 -10.14
C TYR A 600 21.20 0.43 -10.79
N GLY A 601 22.53 0.45 -10.61
CA GLY A 601 23.42 -0.60 -11.08
C GLY A 601 23.70 -0.55 -12.60
N PRO A 602 24.57 -1.46 -13.07
CA PRO A 602 24.81 -1.68 -14.49
C PRO A 602 23.56 -2.14 -15.28
N LYS A 603 23.61 -2.02 -16.62
CA LYS A 603 22.48 -2.32 -17.52
C LYS A 603 22.03 -3.80 -17.50
N ASP A 604 22.92 -4.72 -17.16
CA ASP A 604 22.70 -6.17 -17.12
C ASP A 604 22.19 -6.67 -15.76
N VAL A 605 21.99 -5.77 -14.80
CA VAL A 605 21.31 -6.07 -13.54
C VAL A 605 19.84 -6.38 -13.82
N PRO A 606 19.28 -7.48 -13.29
CA PRO A 606 17.88 -7.80 -13.48
C PRO A 606 16.98 -6.73 -12.87
N SER A 607 15.88 -6.42 -13.55
CA SER A 607 14.92 -5.40 -13.13
C SER A 607 13.50 -5.73 -13.59
N ASP A 608 12.53 -5.55 -12.71
CA ASP A 608 11.09 -5.57 -13.02
C ASP A 608 10.48 -4.15 -13.13
N ASN A 609 11.32 -3.16 -13.46
CA ASN A 609 10.92 -1.78 -13.73
C ASN A 609 10.15 -1.16 -12.55
N ASN A 610 9.04 -0.47 -12.79
CA ASN A 610 8.24 0.24 -11.79
C ASN A 610 7.27 -0.65 -11.01
N PHE A 611 7.38 -1.99 -11.10
CA PHE A 611 6.40 -2.91 -10.51
C PHE A 611 6.30 -2.84 -8.98
N LEU A 612 7.29 -2.26 -8.29
CA LEU A 612 7.25 -1.95 -6.85
C LEU A 612 6.41 -0.72 -6.44
N ASN A 613 5.86 0.02 -7.40
CA ASN A 613 5.09 1.23 -7.16
C ASN A 613 3.59 0.92 -7.18
N ASN A 614 3.09 0.36 -6.08
CA ASN A 614 1.72 -0.14 -5.96
C ASN A 614 0.89 0.60 -4.90
N GLY A 615 1.33 1.77 -4.45
CA GLY A 615 0.82 2.41 -3.25
C GLY A 615 -0.53 3.08 -3.42
N VAL A 616 -1.39 2.95 -2.40
CA VAL A 616 -2.47 3.90 -2.14
C VAL A 616 -1.89 5.30 -1.85
N PHE A 617 -0.68 5.37 -1.31
CA PHE A 617 0.08 6.58 -1.04
C PHE A 617 1.42 6.58 -1.79
N SER A 618 1.89 7.77 -2.18
CA SER A 618 3.21 7.98 -2.78
C SER A 618 4.33 7.72 -1.76
N PRO A 619 5.62 7.65 -2.18
CA PRO A 619 6.73 7.32 -1.26
C PRO A 619 6.86 8.31 -0.09
N ASP A 620 6.50 9.57 -0.34
CA ASP A 620 6.43 10.66 0.65
C ASP A 620 5.08 10.75 1.38
N ARG A 621 4.29 9.67 1.36
CA ARG A 621 3.04 9.48 2.10
C ARG A 621 1.90 10.42 1.70
N LYS A 622 1.96 11.04 0.52
CA LYS A 622 0.83 11.81 -0.02
C LYS A 622 -0.20 10.86 -0.64
N PRO A 623 -1.50 11.18 -0.56
CA PRO A 623 -2.53 10.35 -1.17
C PRO A 623 -2.42 10.38 -2.69
N ASN A 624 -2.26 9.20 -3.32
CA ASN A 624 -2.57 9.05 -4.73
C ASN A 624 -4.10 9.29 -4.92
N PRO A 625 -4.57 9.74 -6.10
CA PRO A 625 -5.98 10.12 -6.29
C PRO A 625 -6.98 9.01 -5.92
N HIS A 626 -6.63 7.74 -6.09
CA HIS A 626 -7.46 6.61 -5.66
C HIS A 626 -7.63 6.48 -4.14
N ALA A 627 -6.77 7.08 -3.32
CA ALA A 627 -6.90 7.01 -1.86
C ALA A 627 -8.23 7.61 -1.39
N PHE A 628 -8.74 8.63 -2.08
CA PHE A 628 -10.04 9.23 -1.77
C PHE A 628 -11.21 8.27 -2.04
N GLU A 629 -11.10 7.42 -3.08
CA GLU A 629 -12.06 6.34 -3.35
C GLU A 629 -12.04 5.31 -2.22
N VAL A 630 -10.85 4.91 -1.78
CA VAL A 630 -10.66 3.98 -0.65
C VAL A 630 -11.34 4.55 0.60
N LYS A 631 -11.03 5.80 0.98
CA LYS A 631 -11.61 6.47 2.14
C LYS A 631 -13.14 6.49 2.12
N LYS A 632 -13.73 6.80 0.96
CA LYS A 632 -15.19 6.85 0.79
C LYS A 632 -15.82 5.46 0.88
N VAL A 633 -15.30 4.48 0.14
CA VAL A 633 -15.88 3.14 0.07
C VAL A 633 -15.78 2.40 1.42
N GLN A 634 -14.72 2.68 2.18
CA GLN A 634 -14.48 2.10 3.51
C GLN A 634 -15.03 2.92 4.68
N GLN A 635 -15.75 4.03 4.46
CA GLN A 635 -16.34 4.81 5.56
C GLN A 635 -17.32 3.98 6.41
N ASN A 636 -17.57 4.41 7.64
CA ASN A 636 -18.38 3.67 8.62
C ASN A 636 -19.77 4.28 8.88
N ILE A 637 -20.14 5.34 8.17
CA ILE A 637 -21.44 6.00 8.32
C ILE A 637 -22.08 6.11 6.94
N TRP A 638 -23.25 5.49 6.79
CA TRP A 638 -23.97 5.40 5.52
C TRP A 638 -25.28 6.16 5.60
N THR A 639 -25.61 6.90 4.54
CA THR A 639 -26.84 7.69 4.48
C THR A 639 -27.62 7.37 3.23
N THR A 640 -28.93 7.16 3.37
CA THR A 640 -29.85 7.01 2.24
C THR A 640 -31.11 7.84 2.49
N TRP A 641 -31.92 8.06 1.46
CA TRP A 641 -33.29 8.52 1.67
C TRP A 641 -34.09 7.46 2.44
N ALA A 642 -34.80 7.87 3.50
CA ALA A 642 -35.84 7.06 4.13
C ALA A 642 -37.19 7.37 3.46
N ASP A 643 -37.47 8.66 3.29
CA ASP A 643 -38.57 9.19 2.51
C ASP A 643 -38.11 10.52 1.89
N LYS A 644 -37.97 10.51 0.56
CA LYS A 644 -37.48 11.63 -0.22
C LYS A 644 -38.48 12.80 -0.28
N GLU A 645 -39.78 12.52 -0.28
CA GLU A 645 -40.83 13.54 -0.34
C GLU A 645 -40.93 14.29 0.98
N ASN A 646 -40.84 13.55 2.09
CA ASN A 646 -40.86 14.10 3.44
C ASN A 646 -39.48 14.59 3.92
N LYS A 647 -38.45 14.51 3.06
CA LYS A 647 -37.07 14.98 3.32
C LYS A 647 -36.47 14.32 4.56
N THR A 648 -36.69 13.02 4.71
CA THR A 648 -36.12 12.23 5.80
C THR A 648 -35.04 11.29 5.28
N ILE A 649 -33.95 11.20 6.03
CA ILE A 649 -32.79 10.36 5.72
C ILE A 649 -32.67 9.24 6.75
N ALA A 650 -32.19 8.08 6.32
CA ALA A 650 -31.77 6.99 7.19
C ALA A 650 -30.25 7.02 7.31
N ILE A 651 -29.74 7.02 8.54
CA ILE A 651 -28.32 6.97 8.86
C ILE A 651 -28.04 5.61 9.50
N PHE A 652 -27.10 4.86 8.93
CA PHE A 652 -26.62 3.57 9.44
C PHE A 652 -25.20 3.69 9.97
N ASN A 653 -25.00 3.24 11.21
CA ASN A 653 -23.70 3.16 11.86
C ASN A 653 -23.06 1.79 11.62
N GLU A 654 -22.08 1.70 10.72
CA GLU A 654 -21.34 0.46 10.39
C GLU A 654 -20.20 0.17 11.38
N PHE A 655 -19.93 1.05 12.36
CA PHE A 655 -19.03 0.69 13.47
C PHE A 655 -19.61 -0.48 14.29
N PHE A 656 -18.75 -1.34 14.82
CA PHE A 656 -19.13 -2.53 15.59
C PHE A 656 -19.13 -2.31 17.09
N PHE A 657 -18.36 -1.35 17.58
CA PHE A 657 -18.16 -1.07 19.01
C PHE A 657 -18.41 0.40 19.37
N LYS A 658 -18.25 1.32 18.41
CA LYS A 658 -18.36 2.77 18.61
C LYS A 658 -19.73 3.34 18.21
N ASN A 659 -20.31 4.17 19.07
CA ASN A 659 -21.53 4.93 18.77
C ASN A 659 -21.21 6.27 18.07
N LEU A 660 -22.24 7.01 17.65
CA LEU A 660 -22.06 8.30 16.96
C LEU A 660 -22.18 9.54 17.88
N ASP A 661 -22.04 9.37 19.20
CA ASP A 661 -22.21 10.48 20.16
C ASP A 661 -21.16 11.60 19.98
N ASN A 662 -19.96 11.27 19.48
CA ASN A 662 -18.91 12.25 19.17
C ASN A 662 -19.01 12.81 17.74
N VAL A 663 -20.12 12.56 17.03
CA VAL A 663 -20.30 12.95 15.63
C VAL A 663 -21.47 13.92 15.50
N LEU A 664 -21.32 14.93 14.65
CA LEU A 664 -22.42 15.75 14.14
C LEU A 664 -22.55 15.57 12.63
N LEU A 665 -23.74 15.85 12.09
CA LEU A 665 -24.01 15.85 10.65
C LEU A 665 -24.22 17.28 10.19
N ASN A 666 -23.47 17.71 9.19
CA ASN A 666 -23.74 18.91 8.41
C ASN A 666 -24.35 18.54 7.06
N TRP A 667 -25.31 19.32 6.58
CA TRP A 667 -25.86 19.15 5.24
C TRP A 667 -25.87 20.48 4.47
N GLU A 668 -25.70 20.37 3.16
CA GLU A 668 -25.79 21.48 2.21
C GLU A 668 -26.72 21.07 1.07
N LEU A 669 -27.73 21.90 0.78
CA LEU A 669 -28.56 21.77 -0.41
C LEU A 669 -27.87 22.51 -1.56
N ILE A 670 -27.52 21.77 -2.59
CA ILE A 670 -26.90 22.26 -3.82
C ILE A 670 -27.97 22.32 -4.91
N ILE A 671 -28.15 23.48 -5.54
CA ILE A 671 -29.10 23.72 -6.64
C ILE A 671 -28.31 24.12 -7.88
N ASP A 672 -28.41 23.33 -8.96
CA ASP A 672 -27.68 23.55 -10.21
C ASP A 672 -26.17 23.82 -10.01
N GLY A 673 -25.57 23.15 -9.01
CA GLY A 673 -24.15 23.25 -8.65
C GLY A 673 -23.80 24.31 -7.60
N GLU A 674 -24.73 25.21 -7.28
CA GLU A 674 -24.52 26.30 -6.31
C GLU A 674 -25.13 25.98 -4.94
N LYS A 675 -24.45 26.39 -3.87
CA LYS A 675 -24.92 26.20 -2.49
C LYS A 675 -26.13 27.09 -2.21
N PHE A 676 -27.26 26.50 -1.82
CA PHE A 676 -28.53 27.20 -1.61
C PHE A 676 -28.98 27.28 -0.15
N ASP A 677 -28.87 26.17 0.59
CA ASP A 677 -29.30 26.09 1.99
C ASP A 677 -28.36 25.15 2.78
N THR A 678 -28.34 25.29 4.10
CA THR A 678 -27.50 24.47 4.98
C THR A 678 -28.15 24.20 6.32
N GLY A 679 -27.72 23.14 6.99
CA GLY A 679 -28.04 22.95 8.40
C GLY A 679 -27.19 21.87 9.05
N THR A 680 -27.45 21.69 10.34
CA THR A 680 -26.69 20.78 11.20
C THR A 680 -27.64 19.96 12.06
N ILE A 681 -27.29 18.70 12.30
CA ILE A 681 -27.85 17.85 13.34
C ILE A 681 -26.73 17.57 14.35
N GLU A 682 -26.81 18.23 15.51
CA GLU A 682 -25.77 18.23 16.55
C GLU A 682 -25.61 16.89 17.28
N THR A 683 -26.69 16.11 17.36
CA THR A 683 -26.75 14.88 18.14
C THR A 683 -27.21 13.71 17.28
N LEU A 684 -26.37 12.69 17.19
CA LEU A 684 -26.64 11.43 16.51
C LEU A 684 -26.58 10.28 17.52
N GLU A 685 -27.71 9.98 18.17
CA GLU A 685 -27.80 8.89 19.14
C GLU A 685 -27.92 7.54 18.43
N ILE A 686 -26.90 7.11 17.68
CA ILE A 686 -26.95 5.87 16.88
C ILE A 686 -25.92 4.89 17.45
N ASN A 687 -26.38 3.78 18.00
CA ASN A 687 -25.51 2.74 18.54
C ASN A 687 -24.80 1.97 17.41
N PRO A 688 -23.75 1.19 17.71
CA PRO A 688 -23.10 0.32 16.72
C PRO A 688 -24.11 -0.58 16.01
N GLN A 689 -23.98 -0.70 14.69
CA GLN A 689 -24.87 -1.50 13.83
C GLN A 689 -26.36 -1.08 13.85
N GLU A 690 -26.68 0.10 14.37
CA GLU A 690 -28.04 0.64 14.40
C GLU A 690 -28.30 1.56 13.19
N LYS A 691 -29.57 1.64 12.77
CA LYS A 691 -30.07 2.60 11.79
C LYS A 691 -31.13 3.51 12.41
N LYS A 692 -31.02 4.82 12.22
CA LYS A 692 -32.03 5.81 12.67
C LYS A 692 -32.42 6.78 11.57
N VAL A 693 -33.65 7.30 11.65
CA VAL A 693 -34.21 8.26 10.68
C VAL A 693 -34.19 9.67 11.25
N TYR A 694 -33.76 10.64 10.43
CA TYR A 694 -33.73 12.06 10.77
C TYR A 694 -34.41 12.88 9.69
N LYS A 695 -35.06 13.97 10.08
CA LYS A 695 -35.69 14.92 9.16
C LYS A 695 -34.73 16.06 8.82
N LEU A 696 -34.60 16.35 7.53
CA LEU A 696 -33.85 17.50 7.03
C LEU A 696 -34.81 18.68 6.81
N ASN A 697 -34.49 19.83 7.40
CA ASN A 697 -35.28 21.06 7.28
C ASN A 697 -34.91 21.84 6.01
N LEU A 698 -34.94 21.17 4.85
CA LEU A 698 -34.52 21.75 3.56
C LEU A 698 -35.52 22.81 3.07
N LYS A 699 -35.03 24.02 2.82
CA LYS A 699 -35.75 25.06 2.05
C LYS A 699 -35.47 24.84 0.56
N LEU A 700 -36.53 24.77 -0.24
CA LEU A 700 -36.39 24.66 -1.70
C LEU A 700 -36.59 26.04 -2.35
N PRO A 701 -35.85 26.37 -3.42
CA PRO A 701 -36.09 27.60 -4.17
C PRO A 701 -37.48 27.57 -4.83
N LYS A 702 -38.07 28.75 -5.00
CA LYS A 702 -39.36 28.92 -5.69
C LYS A 702 -39.23 28.91 -7.22
N ASN A 703 -38.04 29.21 -7.72
CA ASN A 703 -37.74 29.24 -9.15
C ASN A 703 -37.45 27.82 -9.66
N ASN A 704 -37.63 27.60 -10.97
CA ASN A 704 -37.26 26.33 -11.58
C ASN A 704 -35.74 26.13 -11.56
N TYR A 705 -35.32 24.90 -11.24
CA TYR A 705 -33.95 24.41 -11.28
C TYR A 705 -33.94 23.02 -11.92
N LYS A 706 -32.80 22.61 -12.48
CA LYS A 706 -32.69 21.32 -13.18
C LYS A 706 -32.25 20.20 -12.25
N GLU A 707 -31.35 20.51 -11.32
CA GLU A 707 -30.77 19.55 -10.40
C GLU A 707 -30.78 20.07 -8.97
N ALA A 708 -30.96 19.13 -8.03
CA ALA A 708 -30.78 19.37 -6.62
C ALA A 708 -30.12 18.18 -5.95
N PHE A 709 -29.07 18.44 -5.17
CA PHE A 709 -28.35 17.45 -4.38
C PHE A 709 -28.29 17.89 -2.92
N VAL A 710 -28.28 16.91 -2.00
CA VAL A 710 -28.00 17.17 -0.60
C VAL A 710 -26.65 16.56 -0.27
N ASN A 711 -25.64 17.42 -0.10
CA ASN A 711 -24.34 17.02 0.40
C ASN A 711 -24.46 16.86 1.91
N ILE A 712 -23.92 15.77 2.44
CA ILE A 712 -23.96 15.40 3.85
C ILE A 712 -22.52 15.12 4.27
N SER A 713 -22.08 15.68 5.39
CA SER A 713 -20.77 15.42 5.96
C SER A 713 -20.86 15.16 7.46
N TYR A 714 -20.11 14.18 7.92
CA TYR A 714 -20.04 13.78 9.32
C TYR A 714 -18.72 14.26 9.92
N HIS A 715 -18.80 15.02 11.02
CA HIS A 715 -17.65 15.67 11.64
C HIS A 715 -17.51 15.29 13.11
N LEU A 716 -16.27 15.18 13.58
CA LEU A 716 -15.96 14.95 14.99
C LEU A 716 -16.23 16.19 15.84
N LYS A 717 -16.98 16.03 16.94
CA LYS A 717 -17.20 17.09 17.93
C LYS A 717 -16.00 17.31 18.84
N LYS A 718 -15.21 16.26 19.08
CA LYS A 718 -13.98 16.26 19.87
C LYS A 718 -12.90 15.48 19.14
N THR A 719 -11.65 15.90 19.30
CA THR A 719 -10.47 15.23 18.77
C THR A 719 -10.44 13.75 19.20
N GLU A 720 -10.10 12.89 18.24
CA GLU A 720 -9.72 11.50 18.45
C GLU A 720 -8.24 11.35 18.09
N PRO A 721 -7.54 10.26 18.47
CA PRO A 721 -6.15 10.07 18.09
C PRO A 721 -5.95 10.29 16.57
N PHE A 722 -5.02 11.20 16.23
CA PHE A 722 -4.72 11.68 14.87
C PHE A 722 -5.82 12.46 14.14
N LEU A 723 -7.07 12.38 14.57
CA LEU A 723 -8.19 13.04 13.91
C LEU A 723 -8.62 14.26 14.73
N ALA A 724 -8.33 15.45 14.21
CA ALA A 724 -8.68 16.70 14.88
C ALA A 724 -10.19 16.85 15.10
N LYS A 725 -10.58 17.73 16.03
CA LYS A 725 -11.94 18.26 16.07
C LYS A 725 -12.32 18.79 14.67
N ASP A 726 -13.59 18.62 14.31
CA ASP A 726 -14.18 19.01 13.02
C ASP A 726 -13.65 18.21 11.82
N TYR A 727 -12.88 17.14 12.04
CA TYR A 727 -12.42 16.24 10.98
C TYR A 727 -13.60 15.52 10.29
N LYS A 728 -13.64 15.56 8.96
CA LYS A 728 -14.66 14.88 8.13
C LYS A 728 -14.38 13.38 8.05
N ILE A 729 -15.12 12.58 8.83
CA ILE A 729 -14.95 11.11 8.92
C ILE A 729 -15.73 10.34 7.84
N ALA A 730 -16.82 10.92 7.35
CA ALA A 730 -17.66 10.32 6.31
C ALA A 730 -18.43 11.42 5.56
N SER A 731 -18.88 11.11 4.36
CA SER A 731 -19.71 12.02 3.56
C SER A 731 -20.67 11.25 2.64
N GLU A 732 -21.74 11.91 2.22
CA GLU A 732 -22.66 11.39 1.21
C GLU A 732 -23.25 12.52 0.35
N GLN A 733 -23.57 12.23 -0.91
CA GLN A 733 -24.35 13.14 -1.76
C GLN A 733 -25.63 12.44 -2.22
N LEU A 734 -26.78 12.95 -1.76
CA LEU A 734 -28.08 12.39 -2.09
C LEU A 734 -28.75 13.18 -3.21
N THR A 735 -29.17 12.50 -4.27
CA THR A 735 -29.91 13.12 -5.38
C THR A 735 -31.35 13.44 -4.98
N LEU A 736 -31.70 14.73 -4.97
CA LEU A 736 -33.07 15.21 -4.72
C LEU A 736 -33.84 15.44 -6.04
N VAL A 737 -33.26 16.14 -7.00
CA VAL A 737 -33.83 16.33 -8.35
C VAL A 737 -32.74 16.11 -9.37
N ASN A 738 -33.05 15.43 -10.47
CA ASN A 738 -32.10 15.20 -11.56
C ASN A 738 -32.81 15.25 -12.92
N ASN A 739 -33.16 16.46 -13.34
CA ASN A 739 -33.82 16.75 -14.62
C ASN A 739 -32.88 17.52 -15.56
N TRP A 740 -31.56 17.37 -15.38
CA TRP A 740 -30.59 18.04 -16.23
C TRP A 740 -30.76 17.62 -17.68
N SER A 741 -30.90 18.63 -18.53
CA SER A 741 -30.85 18.51 -19.97
C SER A 741 -30.27 19.79 -20.53
N ASN A 742 -29.52 19.67 -21.62
CA ASN A 742 -28.99 20.82 -22.31
C ASN A 742 -29.12 20.67 -23.83
N PRO A 743 -30.05 21.40 -24.47
CA PRO A 743 -30.11 21.43 -25.92
C PRO A 743 -28.88 22.19 -26.45
N THR A 744 -27.96 21.48 -27.11
CA THR A 744 -26.75 22.04 -27.73
C THR A 744 -27.07 22.71 -29.08
N ILE A 745 -28.04 23.63 -29.07
CA ILE A 745 -28.48 24.39 -30.25
C ILE A 745 -27.63 25.65 -30.38
N VAL A 746 -27.30 26.00 -31.63
CA VAL A 746 -26.68 27.27 -32.01
C VAL A 746 -27.76 28.20 -32.59
N GLU A 747 -27.80 29.44 -32.09
CA GLU A 747 -28.66 30.50 -32.60
C GLU A 747 -27.94 31.31 -33.69
N GLY A 748 -28.63 31.60 -34.79
CA GLY A 748 -28.11 32.40 -35.90
C GLY A 748 -28.75 33.78 -35.94
N ASN A 749 -27.94 34.85 -35.81
CA ASN A 749 -28.44 36.23 -35.78
C ASN A 749 -27.72 37.18 -36.78
N GLY A 750 -26.56 36.80 -37.33
CA GLY A 750 -25.74 37.63 -38.22
C GLY A 750 -25.31 36.91 -39.51
N LYS A 751 -24.98 37.67 -40.56
CA LYS A 751 -24.58 37.12 -41.86
C LYS A 751 -23.13 36.63 -41.84
N ILE A 752 -22.92 35.36 -42.19
CA ILE A 752 -21.60 34.74 -42.36
C ILE A 752 -21.14 34.89 -43.81
N LYS A 753 -19.90 35.33 -44.01
CA LYS A 753 -19.20 35.33 -45.31
C LYS A 753 -18.40 34.05 -45.48
N ILE A 754 -18.24 33.63 -46.73
CA ILE A 754 -17.52 32.40 -47.10
C ILE A 754 -16.39 32.77 -48.05
N SER A 755 -15.20 32.23 -47.82
CA SER A 755 -14.06 32.31 -48.73
C SER A 755 -13.42 30.94 -48.87
N LYS A 756 -13.13 30.52 -50.10
CA LYS A 756 -12.53 29.20 -50.39
C LYS A 756 -11.22 29.39 -51.15
N SER A 757 -10.17 28.71 -50.69
CA SER A 757 -8.91 28.52 -51.42
C SER A 757 -8.73 27.05 -51.80
N GLU A 758 -7.59 26.68 -52.39
CA GLU A 758 -7.26 25.27 -52.66
C GLU A 758 -7.09 24.44 -51.37
N LYS A 759 -6.64 25.07 -50.28
CA LYS A 759 -6.28 24.38 -49.04
C LYS A 759 -7.28 24.62 -47.91
N GLU A 760 -8.01 25.72 -47.95
CA GLU A 760 -8.78 26.20 -46.81
C GLU A 760 -10.19 26.63 -47.21
N LEU A 761 -11.15 26.39 -46.33
CA LEU A 761 -12.49 26.95 -46.40
C LEU A 761 -12.76 27.78 -45.15
N LYS A 762 -12.97 29.06 -45.34
CA LYS A 762 -13.09 30.06 -44.29
C LYS A 762 -14.51 30.60 -44.22
N PHE A 763 -15.06 30.59 -43.02
CA PHE A 763 -16.35 31.19 -42.66
C PHE A 763 -16.10 32.29 -41.65
N PHE A 764 -16.60 33.50 -41.90
CA PHE A 764 -16.23 34.64 -41.07
C PHE A 764 -17.27 35.75 -41.08
N ASP A 765 -17.26 36.55 -40.02
CA ASP A 765 -17.90 37.85 -39.95
C ASP A 765 -16.95 38.88 -39.32
N GLU A 766 -17.46 39.96 -38.72
CA GLU A 766 -16.62 40.98 -38.05
C GLU A 766 -16.04 40.50 -36.71
N LYS A 767 -16.64 39.49 -36.07
CA LYS A 767 -16.34 39.06 -34.71
C LYS A 767 -15.81 37.64 -34.62
N SER A 768 -16.03 36.79 -35.61
CA SER A 768 -15.74 35.37 -35.51
C SER A 768 -15.30 34.81 -36.86
N GLU A 769 -14.39 33.84 -36.80
CA GLU A 769 -13.85 33.18 -37.98
C GLU A 769 -13.55 31.72 -37.68
N LEU A 770 -13.93 30.85 -38.61
CA LEU A 770 -13.71 29.42 -38.57
C LEU A 770 -13.06 28.98 -39.89
N ILE A 771 -11.90 28.33 -39.83
CA ILE A 771 -11.20 27.82 -41.01
C ILE A 771 -11.16 26.30 -40.95
N PHE A 772 -11.61 25.65 -42.03
CA PHE A 772 -11.45 24.24 -42.27
C PHE A 772 -10.26 23.98 -43.18
N ASN A 773 -9.45 22.98 -42.85
CA ASN A 773 -8.47 22.40 -43.76
C ASN A 773 -9.19 21.48 -44.75
N LEU A 774 -9.17 21.78 -46.04
CA LEU A 774 -9.90 20.99 -47.05
C LEU A 774 -9.30 19.60 -47.32
N LYS A 775 -8.07 19.34 -46.87
CA LYS A 775 -7.46 18.00 -46.94
C LYS A 775 -7.99 17.09 -45.83
N THR A 776 -8.14 17.61 -44.62
CA THR A 776 -8.53 16.82 -43.43
C THR A 776 -10.01 16.99 -43.07
N GLY A 777 -10.68 18.04 -43.53
CA GLY A 777 -12.05 18.40 -43.12
C GLY A 777 -12.16 18.87 -41.67
N PHE A 778 -11.04 19.00 -40.95
CA PHE A 778 -11.00 19.47 -39.57
C PHE A 778 -10.86 20.98 -39.50
N ILE A 779 -11.24 21.56 -38.35
CA ILE A 779 -11.10 22.99 -38.08
C ILE A 779 -9.66 23.27 -37.67
N SER A 780 -8.94 24.07 -38.46
CA SER A 780 -7.55 24.45 -38.24
C SER A 780 -7.38 25.83 -37.60
N SER A 781 -8.44 26.65 -37.57
CA SER A 781 -8.45 27.95 -36.88
C SER A 781 -9.86 28.28 -36.39
N TYR A 782 -9.94 28.84 -35.19
CA TYR A 782 -11.19 29.30 -34.58
C TYR A 782 -10.92 30.60 -33.83
N LEU A 783 -11.19 31.72 -34.50
CA LEU A 783 -10.96 33.07 -33.99
C LEU A 783 -12.26 33.66 -33.43
N TYR A 784 -12.18 34.25 -32.25
CA TYR A 784 -13.25 35.05 -31.67
C TYR A 784 -12.70 36.40 -31.20
N LYS A 785 -13.21 37.50 -31.78
CA LYS A 785 -12.82 38.89 -31.52
C LYS A 785 -11.31 39.08 -31.47
N ASN A 786 -10.64 38.66 -32.55
CA ASN A 786 -9.19 38.72 -32.75
C ASN A 786 -8.34 37.86 -31.81
N GLN A 787 -8.94 36.93 -31.07
CA GLN A 787 -8.22 35.95 -30.27
C GLN A 787 -8.46 34.55 -30.81
N ASN A 788 -7.38 33.80 -31.01
CA ASN A 788 -7.45 32.46 -31.54
C ASN A 788 -7.63 31.45 -30.41
N LEU A 789 -8.66 30.63 -30.51
CA LEU A 789 -8.95 29.55 -29.56
C LEU A 789 -8.11 28.32 -29.88
N ILE A 790 -7.86 28.02 -31.15
CA ILE A 790 -7.03 26.87 -31.54
C ILE A 790 -5.59 27.34 -31.68
N LYS A 791 -4.66 26.73 -30.93
CA LYS A 791 -3.23 27.04 -31.04
C LYS A 791 -2.75 26.77 -32.47
N GLN A 792 -1.99 27.70 -33.03
CA GLN A 792 -1.44 27.58 -34.38
C GLN A 792 -0.69 26.24 -34.55
N GLY A 793 -1.00 25.53 -35.64
CA GLY A 793 -0.42 24.22 -35.96
C GLY A 793 -1.22 23.02 -35.46
N PHE A 794 -2.30 23.24 -34.70
CA PHE A 794 -3.22 22.20 -34.26
C PHE A 794 -4.58 22.30 -34.98
N GLU A 795 -5.35 21.22 -34.95
CA GLU A 795 -6.70 21.14 -35.50
C GLU A 795 -7.65 20.56 -34.44
N LEU A 796 -8.92 20.96 -34.44
CA LEU A 796 -9.97 20.28 -33.67
C LEU A 796 -10.27 18.93 -34.34
N LYS A 797 -9.81 17.84 -33.73
CA LYS A 797 -9.83 16.50 -34.35
C LYS A 797 -10.35 15.42 -33.39
N PRO A 798 -10.80 14.27 -33.91
CA PRO A 798 -11.11 13.10 -33.08
C PRO A 798 -9.90 12.62 -32.27
N ASN A 799 -10.15 12.07 -31.08
CA ASN A 799 -9.16 11.36 -30.30
C ASN A 799 -9.75 10.04 -29.77
N PHE A 800 -9.11 8.92 -30.10
CA PHE A 800 -9.51 7.58 -29.66
C PHE A 800 -8.47 6.93 -28.73
N TRP A 801 -7.46 7.67 -28.31
CA TRP A 801 -6.33 7.16 -27.54
C TRP A 801 -6.12 7.86 -26.20
N ARG A 802 -5.66 7.09 -25.21
CA ARG A 802 -5.12 7.58 -23.93
C ARG A 802 -3.71 7.03 -23.73
N ALA A 803 -2.87 7.76 -23.03
CA ALA A 803 -1.57 7.24 -22.60
C ALA A 803 -1.79 6.00 -21.69
N PRO A 804 -1.17 4.84 -21.97
CA PRO A 804 -1.42 3.64 -21.20
C PRO A 804 -1.07 3.81 -19.71
N THR A 805 -2.02 3.45 -18.84
CA THR A 805 -1.77 3.25 -17.41
C THR A 805 -0.94 1.98 -17.17
N ASP A 806 -0.43 1.79 -15.95
CA ASP A 806 0.24 0.53 -15.61
C ASP A 806 -0.65 -0.70 -15.81
N ASN A 807 -1.94 -0.62 -15.49
CA ASN A 807 -2.91 -1.68 -15.77
C ASN A 807 -3.07 -1.92 -17.27
N ASP A 808 -3.13 -0.86 -18.09
CA ASP A 808 -3.20 -0.98 -19.55
C ASP A 808 -1.95 -1.68 -20.11
N MET A 809 -0.76 -1.32 -19.61
CA MET A 809 0.51 -1.97 -19.97
C MET A 809 0.52 -3.44 -19.57
N GLY A 810 0.09 -3.75 -18.34
CA GLY A 810 -0.01 -5.12 -17.83
C GLY A 810 -0.95 -6.01 -18.63
N ALA A 811 -2.05 -5.45 -19.13
CA ALA A 811 -3.00 -6.14 -20.00
C ALA A 811 -2.60 -6.13 -21.49
N ASN A 812 -1.46 -5.54 -21.83
CA ASN A 812 -0.94 -5.36 -23.19
C ASN A 812 -1.88 -4.54 -24.10
N LEU A 813 -2.62 -3.57 -23.56
CA LEU A 813 -3.59 -2.76 -24.31
C LEU A 813 -2.92 -1.75 -25.25
N GLN A 814 -1.71 -1.28 -24.94
CA GLN A 814 -0.87 -0.49 -25.84
C GLN A 814 -0.59 -1.21 -27.17
N LEU A 815 -0.58 -2.55 -27.15
CA LEU A 815 -0.43 -3.39 -28.34
C LEU A 815 -1.79 -3.74 -28.95
N LYS A 816 -2.70 -4.28 -28.14
CA LYS A 816 -4.00 -4.81 -28.58
C LYS A 816 -4.94 -3.74 -29.12
N LEU A 817 -4.87 -2.52 -28.61
CA LEU A 817 -5.77 -1.42 -28.97
C LEU A 817 -5.12 -0.43 -29.95
N ARG A 818 -3.90 -0.69 -30.42
CA ARG A 818 -3.10 0.25 -31.24
C ARG A 818 -3.79 0.69 -32.54
N ALA A 819 -4.68 -0.13 -33.08
CA ALA A 819 -5.50 0.25 -34.24
C ALA A 819 -6.25 1.57 -33.98
N TRP A 820 -6.75 1.80 -32.75
CA TRP A 820 -7.40 3.05 -32.35
C TRP A 820 -6.45 4.24 -32.26
N LYS A 821 -5.21 4.04 -31.82
CA LYS A 821 -4.16 5.07 -31.86
C LYS A 821 -3.89 5.53 -33.30
N ASN A 822 -3.73 4.56 -34.20
CA ASN A 822 -3.40 4.81 -35.61
C ASN A 822 -4.61 5.25 -36.46
N ALA A 823 -5.85 5.12 -35.94
CA ALA A 823 -7.07 5.35 -36.70
C ALA A 823 -7.21 6.81 -37.16
N VAL A 824 -6.74 7.76 -36.35
CA VAL A 824 -6.78 9.19 -36.69
C VAL A 824 -5.72 9.53 -37.74
N ASP A 825 -4.52 8.95 -37.64
CA ASP A 825 -3.41 9.21 -38.59
C ASP A 825 -3.68 8.66 -39.99
N SER A 826 -4.50 7.62 -40.09
CA SER A 826 -4.87 6.94 -41.34
C SER A 826 -6.29 7.27 -41.84
N ILE A 827 -6.93 8.25 -41.21
CA ILE A 827 -8.29 8.64 -41.56
C ILE A 827 -8.37 9.20 -42.98
N SER A 828 -9.41 8.80 -43.72
CA SER A 828 -9.65 9.26 -45.09
C SER A 828 -10.95 10.06 -45.17
N LEU A 829 -10.85 11.36 -45.47
CA LEU A 829 -12.01 12.20 -45.78
C LEU A 829 -12.64 11.70 -47.09
N LYS A 830 -13.91 11.30 -47.02
CA LYS A 830 -14.70 10.82 -48.16
C LYS A 830 -15.57 11.91 -48.76
N GLU A 831 -16.22 12.66 -47.90
CA GLU A 831 -17.13 13.72 -48.31
C GLU A 831 -17.03 14.90 -47.34
N PHE A 832 -17.07 16.11 -47.89
CA PHE A 832 -17.14 17.34 -47.12
C PHE A 832 -18.17 18.28 -47.77
N ILE A 833 -19.36 18.35 -47.18
CA ILE A 833 -20.47 19.18 -47.65
C ILE A 833 -20.70 20.34 -46.69
N TYR A 834 -21.03 21.52 -47.22
CA TYR A 834 -21.33 22.68 -46.41
C TYR A 834 -22.41 23.55 -47.05
N LYS A 835 -23.19 24.23 -46.20
CA LYS A 835 -24.15 25.27 -46.60
C LYS A 835 -24.32 26.30 -45.49
N VAL A 836 -24.78 27.48 -45.86
CA VAL A 836 -25.36 28.44 -44.91
C VAL A 836 -26.87 28.28 -44.98
N ASP A 837 -27.52 28.02 -43.84
CA ASP A 837 -28.96 27.80 -43.78
C ASP A 837 -29.77 29.12 -43.81
N SER A 838 -31.10 29.02 -43.79
CA SER A 838 -32.00 30.18 -43.78
C SER A 838 -31.91 31.04 -42.52
N GLN A 839 -31.27 30.54 -41.46
CA GLN A 839 -31.02 31.24 -40.19
C GLN A 839 -29.60 31.85 -40.15
N ASN A 840 -28.88 31.87 -41.28
CA ASN A 840 -27.49 32.32 -41.39
C ASN A 840 -26.47 31.52 -40.55
N LYS A 841 -26.74 30.23 -40.32
CA LYS A 841 -25.80 29.32 -39.66
C LYS A 841 -25.05 28.51 -40.69
N LEU A 842 -23.75 28.33 -40.48
CA LEU A 842 -22.99 27.32 -41.19
C LEU A 842 -23.42 25.94 -40.71
N ILE A 843 -23.76 25.07 -41.66
CA ILE A 843 -23.88 23.63 -41.47
C ILE A 843 -22.81 22.98 -42.36
N ALA A 844 -21.81 22.35 -41.74
CA ALA A 844 -20.79 21.58 -42.45
C ALA A 844 -20.82 20.13 -41.97
N LYS A 845 -20.65 19.17 -42.88
CA LYS A 845 -20.59 17.74 -42.57
C LYS A 845 -19.39 17.12 -43.23
N ALA A 846 -18.61 16.38 -42.45
CA ALA A 846 -17.44 15.67 -42.88
C ALA A 846 -17.64 14.17 -42.61
N THR A 847 -17.59 13.36 -43.67
CA THR A 847 -17.68 11.90 -43.58
C THR A 847 -16.32 11.28 -43.88
N TYR A 848 -15.92 10.35 -43.03
CA TYR A 848 -14.60 9.73 -43.04
C TYR A 848 -14.70 8.22 -43.02
N ARG A 849 -13.68 7.56 -43.60
CA ARG A 849 -13.40 6.14 -43.36
C ARG A 849 -12.19 6.01 -42.45
N LEU A 850 -12.28 5.16 -41.44
CA LEU A 850 -11.20 4.77 -40.53
C LEU A 850 -10.79 3.33 -40.88
N PRO A 851 -9.84 3.13 -41.81
CA PRO A 851 -9.52 1.80 -42.33
C PRO A 851 -8.92 0.86 -41.28
N GLN A 852 -8.24 1.39 -40.25
CA GLN A 852 -7.61 0.58 -39.19
C GLN A 852 -8.63 -0.16 -38.30
N VAL A 853 -9.86 0.33 -38.25
CA VAL A 853 -10.90 -0.12 -37.33
C VAL A 853 -12.24 -0.30 -38.03
N PHE A 854 -12.23 -0.38 -39.37
CA PHE A 854 -13.40 -0.70 -40.20
C PHE A 854 -14.64 0.10 -39.80
N ALA A 855 -14.48 1.41 -39.68
CA ALA A 855 -15.55 2.28 -39.20
C ALA A 855 -15.71 3.52 -40.08
N ASP A 856 -16.94 3.97 -40.20
CA ASP A 856 -17.28 5.28 -40.73
C ASP A 856 -17.44 6.28 -39.59
N LEU A 857 -16.87 7.45 -39.75
CA LEU A 857 -16.97 8.56 -38.80
C LEU A 857 -17.61 9.75 -39.50
N ASN A 858 -18.67 10.28 -38.90
CA ASN A 858 -19.34 11.49 -39.33
C ASN A 858 -19.10 12.58 -38.29
N ILE A 859 -18.70 13.77 -38.75
CA ILE A 859 -18.59 14.96 -37.91
C ILE A 859 -19.40 16.09 -38.53
N ASP A 860 -20.48 16.45 -37.84
CA ASP A 860 -21.36 17.55 -38.18
C ASP A 860 -21.00 18.78 -37.34
N TYR A 861 -20.80 19.92 -38.01
CA TYR A 861 -20.49 21.21 -37.41
C TYR A 861 -21.62 22.20 -37.68
N GLU A 862 -22.11 22.85 -36.63
CA GLU A 862 -23.04 23.98 -36.72
C GLU A 862 -22.37 25.21 -36.10
N PHE A 863 -22.17 26.27 -36.89
CA PHE A 863 -21.49 27.49 -36.45
C PHE A 863 -22.30 28.75 -36.78
N SER A 864 -22.28 29.75 -35.92
CA SER A 864 -22.97 31.02 -36.14
C SER A 864 -22.09 32.25 -35.93
N SER A 865 -22.60 33.41 -36.35
CA SER A 865 -22.01 34.72 -36.10
C SER A 865 -21.87 35.09 -34.61
N SER A 866 -22.50 34.35 -33.68
CA SER A 866 -22.28 34.56 -32.24
C SER A 866 -20.92 34.02 -31.81
N GLY A 867 -20.25 33.27 -32.68
CA GLY A 867 -19.04 32.54 -32.41
C GLY A 867 -19.30 31.17 -31.82
N GLU A 868 -20.54 30.76 -31.52
CA GLU A 868 -20.84 29.42 -30.99
C GLU A 868 -20.64 28.32 -32.05
N LEU A 869 -20.10 27.18 -31.61
CA LEU A 869 -19.87 26.00 -32.45
C LEU A 869 -20.44 24.76 -31.78
N THR A 870 -21.44 24.13 -32.38
CA THR A 870 -21.87 22.77 -32.00
C THR A 870 -21.15 21.76 -32.88
N VAL A 871 -20.65 20.70 -32.25
CA VAL A 871 -19.99 19.57 -32.90
C VAL A 871 -20.74 18.29 -32.54
N HIS A 872 -21.08 17.50 -33.55
CA HIS A 872 -21.68 16.18 -33.39
C HIS A 872 -20.83 15.14 -34.11
N GLN A 873 -20.17 14.30 -33.32
CA GLN A 873 -19.33 13.20 -33.78
C GLN A 873 -20.09 11.88 -33.62
N GLU A 874 -20.18 11.10 -34.69
CA GLU A 874 -20.77 9.76 -34.68
C GLU A 874 -19.85 8.77 -35.38
N ILE A 875 -19.55 7.65 -34.72
CA ILE A 875 -18.81 6.53 -35.31
C ILE A 875 -19.73 5.32 -35.43
N ILE A 876 -19.64 4.64 -36.56
CA ILE A 876 -20.34 3.39 -36.85
C ILE A 876 -19.28 2.39 -37.32
N ILE A 877 -19.08 1.34 -36.54
CA ILE A 877 -18.23 0.20 -36.90
C ILE A 877 -19.06 -0.75 -37.78
N ASP A 878 -18.44 -1.29 -38.83
CA ASP A 878 -19.09 -2.23 -39.75
C ASP A 878 -19.68 -3.44 -38.98
N GLU A 879 -20.95 -3.79 -39.27
CA GLU A 879 -21.74 -4.76 -38.49
C GLU A 879 -21.04 -6.12 -38.32
N ASP A 880 -20.45 -6.65 -39.40
CA ASP A 880 -19.82 -7.98 -39.43
C ASP A 880 -18.34 -7.99 -39.02
N THR A 881 -17.80 -6.86 -38.53
CA THR A 881 -16.38 -6.75 -38.17
C THR A 881 -16.17 -6.72 -36.66
N GLU A 882 -15.31 -7.61 -36.16
CA GLU A 882 -14.81 -7.54 -34.80
C GLU A 882 -13.63 -6.57 -34.70
N VAL A 883 -13.77 -5.61 -33.78
CA VAL A 883 -12.75 -4.60 -33.48
C VAL A 883 -12.46 -4.61 -31.99
N PRO A 884 -11.22 -4.34 -31.56
CA PRO A 884 -10.90 -4.28 -30.15
C PRO A 884 -11.68 -3.15 -29.47
N MET A 885 -11.89 -3.26 -28.15
CA MET A 885 -12.57 -2.20 -27.39
C MET A 885 -11.91 -0.84 -27.56
N LEU A 886 -12.70 0.22 -27.50
CA LEU A 886 -12.25 1.59 -27.67
C LEU A 886 -11.64 2.12 -26.35
N PRO A 887 -10.43 2.70 -26.35
CA PRO A 887 -9.88 3.33 -25.14
C PRO A 887 -10.70 4.55 -24.69
N ARG A 888 -11.10 5.39 -25.64
CA ARG A 888 -11.94 6.58 -25.42
C ARG A 888 -12.67 7.00 -26.69
N PHE A 889 -13.81 7.65 -26.54
CA PHE A 889 -14.52 8.30 -27.64
C PHE A 889 -14.64 9.80 -27.39
N GLY A 890 -13.88 10.61 -28.12
CA GLY A 890 -13.90 12.06 -27.93
C GLY A 890 -13.20 12.86 -29.02
N MET A 891 -13.02 14.14 -28.74
CA MET A 891 -12.29 15.12 -29.55
C MET A 891 -11.18 15.81 -28.77
N GLU A 892 -10.14 16.24 -29.45
CA GLU A 892 -9.02 17.01 -28.93
C GLU A 892 -9.08 18.46 -29.42
N LEU A 893 -9.05 19.39 -28.47
CA LEU A 893 -8.94 20.82 -28.68
C LEU A 893 -7.65 21.31 -28.03
N VAL A 894 -6.73 21.92 -28.80
CA VAL A 894 -5.49 22.48 -28.26
C VAL A 894 -5.60 24.01 -28.25
N LEU A 895 -5.60 24.58 -27.05
CA LEU A 895 -5.63 26.01 -26.77
C LEU A 895 -4.19 26.55 -26.56
N PRO A 896 -3.97 27.86 -26.72
CA PRO A 896 -2.78 28.53 -26.21
C PRO A 896 -2.58 28.30 -24.69
N LYS A 897 -1.32 28.31 -24.20
CA LYS A 897 -0.99 27.96 -22.79
C LYS A 897 -1.66 28.85 -21.75
N ASP A 898 -1.90 30.11 -22.07
CA ASP A 898 -2.50 31.09 -21.17
C ASP A 898 -3.96 30.80 -20.81
N PHE A 899 -4.63 29.89 -21.54
CA PHE A 899 -5.87 29.24 -21.10
C PHE A 899 -5.59 28.27 -19.96
N ASN A 900 -5.39 28.81 -18.76
CA ASN A 900 -4.96 28.05 -17.60
C ASN A 900 -6.03 27.96 -16.51
N ASN A 901 -6.95 28.91 -16.38
CA ASN A 901 -7.94 28.84 -15.30
C ASN A 901 -9.14 28.00 -15.75
N VAL A 902 -9.53 27.06 -14.91
CA VAL A 902 -10.62 26.11 -15.12
C VAL A 902 -11.74 26.38 -14.12
N LYS A 903 -12.98 26.36 -14.58
CA LYS A 903 -14.17 26.25 -13.74
C LYS A 903 -15.14 25.26 -14.36
N TYR A 904 -15.68 24.31 -13.60
CA TYR A 904 -16.59 23.31 -14.16
C TYR A 904 -17.68 22.88 -13.19
N TYR A 905 -18.78 22.36 -13.73
CA TYR A 905 -19.84 21.71 -12.97
C TYR A 905 -19.91 20.22 -13.33
N GLY A 906 -19.53 19.36 -12.38
CA GLY A 906 -19.43 17.92 -12.57
C GLY A 906 -18.79 17.23 -11.37
N LYS A 907 -18.23 16.02 -11.55
CA LYS A 907 -17.58 15.30 -10.45
C LYS A 907 -16.18 15.82 -10.15
N GLY A 908 -15.88 16.09 -8.87
CA GLY A 908 -14.59 16.64 -8.44
C GLY A 908 -14.35 16.59 -6.93
N PRO A 909 -13.29 17.25 -6.42
CA PRO A 909 -12.29 18.01 -7.19
C PRO A 909 -11.16 17.14 -7.76
N HIS A 910 -10.95 15.93 -7.25
CA HIS A 910 -9.86 15.04 -7.69
C HIS A 910 -10.17 14.38 -9.05
N GLU A 911 -9.14 13.88 -9.74
CA GLU A 911 -9.35 13.07 -10.95
C GLU A 911 -10.21 11.83 -10.65
N ASN A 912 -11.04 11.44 -11.61
CA ASN A 912 -11.98 10.35 -11.46
C ASN A 912 -12.28 9.69 -12.82
N TYR A 913 -12.62 8.40 -12.78
CA TYR A 913 -12.86 7.57 -13.96
C TYR A 913 -14.20 6.84 -13.83
N ILE A 914 -14.71 6.26 -14.92
CA ILE A 914 -16.06 5.67 -14.94
C ILE A 914 -16.24 4.52 -13.93
N ASP A 915 -15.15 3.87 -13.52
CA ASP A 915 -15.09 2.82 -12.51
C ASP A 915 -14.44 3.27 -11.19
N ARG A 916 -14.05 4.56 -11.06
CA ARG A 916 -13.46 5.16 -9.87
C ARG A 916 -13.94 6.60 -9.68
N ASN A 917 -15.20 6.78 -9.31
CA ASN A 917 -15.80 8.09 -9.11
C ASN A 917 -16.85 8.13 -7.98
N PHE A 918 -16.87 7.16 -7.09
CA PHE A 918 -17.83 7.11 -5.98
C PHE A 918 -17.53 8.15 -4.89
N ALA A 919 -16.25 8.50 -4.70
CA ALA A 919 -15.82 9.56 -3.80
C ALA A 919 -16.02 10.98 -4.36
N SER A 920 -16.23 11.11 -5.67
CA SER A 920 -16.34 12.42 -6.32
C SER A 920 -17.78 12.93 -6.28
N GLU A 921 -17.96 14.07 -5.63
CA GLU A 921 -19.24 14.76 -5.52
C GLU A 921 -19.50 15.60 -6.77
N ILE A 922 -20.78 15.75 -7.14
CA ILE A 922 -21.21 16.69 -8.17
C ILE A 922 -21.25 18.09 -7.57
N GLY A 923 -20.52 19.04 -8.15
CA GLY A 923 -20.45 20.41 -7.67
C GLY A 923 -19.71 21.32 -8.65
N ILE A 924 -19.63 22.61 -8.30
CA ILE A 924 -18.82 23.58 -9.04
C ILE A 924 -17.41 23.61 -8.43
N PHE A 925 -16.40 23.42 -9.28
CA PHE A 925 -15.00 23.40 -8.89
C PHE A 925 -14.20 24.39 -9.74
N GLU A 926 -13.19 25.00 -9.11
CA GLU A 926 -12.25 25.92 -9.73
C GLU A 926 -10.82 25.43 -9.48
N GLN A 927 -10.01 25.36 -10.53
CA GLN A 927 -8.62 24.88 -10.51
C GLN A 927 -7.85 25.55 -11.67
N THR A 928 -6.54 25.38 -11.71
CA THR A 928 -5.72 25.63 -12.90
C THR A 928 -5.52 24.36 -13.72
N VAL A 929 -5.06 24.49 -14.97
CA VAL A 929 -4.67 23.35 -15.82
C VAL A 929 -3.48 22.61 -15.22
N SER A 930 -2.51 23.33 -14.64
CA SER A 930 -1.39 22.72 -13.90
C SER A 930 -1.87 21.89 -12.70
N GLU A 931 -2.90 22.32 -11.98
CA GLU A 931 -3.50 21.56 -10.86
C GLU A 931 -4.32 20.35 -11.31
N GLN A 932 -4.65 20.20 -12.60
CA GLN A 932 -5.31 18.99 -13.11
C GLN A 932 -4.34 17.81 -13.22
N TYR A 933 -3.04 18.06 -13.37
CA TYR A 933 -2.03 17.02 -13.56
C TYR A 933 -1.67 16.35 -12.23
N TYR A 934 -1.80 15.02 -12.16
CA TYR A 934 -1.22 14.24 -11.07
C TYR A 934 0.06 13.52 -11.55
N PRO A 935 1.23 13.78 -10.92
CA PRO A 935 2.50 13.22 -11.35
C PRO A 935 2.72 11.79 -10.82
N TYR A 936 2.01 10.81 -11.38
CA TYR A 936 2.33 9.39 -11.13
C TYR A 936 3.81 9.10 -11.44
N ILE A 937 4.48 8.29 -10.61
CA ILE A 937 5.94 8.09 -10.69
C ILE A 937 6.39 7.76 -12.11
N ARG A 938 5.75 6.74 -12.73
CA ARG A 938 5.81 6.52 -14.17
C ARG A 938 4.72 7.37 -14.85
N PRO A 939 5.06 8.22 -15.83
CA PRO A 939 4.10 9.02 -16.58
C PRO A 939 3.00 8.18 -17.25
N GLN A 940 1.75 8.64 -17.16
CA GLN A 940 0.58 7.98 -17.74
C GLN A 940 -0.66 8.89 -17.79
N GLU A 941 -1.79 8.39 -18.31
CA GLU A 941 -3.09 9.10 -18.28
C GLU A 941 -3.47 9.56 -16.87
N THR A 942 -3.89 10.83 -16.77
CA THR A 942 -4.26 11.52 -15.52
C THR A 942 -5.20 12.70 -15.82
N GLY A 943 -5.89 13.21 -14.79
CA GLY A 943 -6.58 14.50 -14.80
C GLY A 943 -8.03 14.46 -15.28
N ASN A 944 -8.55 13.28 -15.64
CA ASN A 944 -9.92 13.13 -16.14
C ASN A 944 -10.97 13.51 -15.08
N LYS A 945 -12.04 14.19 -15.50
CA LYS A 945 -13.25 14.46 -14.71
C LYS A 945 -14.47 13.87 -15.41
N THR A 946 -15.31 13.14 -14.69
CA THR A 946 -16.55 12.56 -15.24
C THR A 946 -17.80 13.37 -14.89
N ALA A 947 -18.92 13.02 -15.52
CA ALA A 947 -20.23 13.62 -15.27
C ALA A 947 -20.24 15.15 -15.42
N ILE A 948 -19.50 15.67 -16.39
CA ILE A 948 -19.41 17.11 -16.64
C ILE A 948 -20.66 17.60 -17.37
N ARG A 949 -21.30 18.64 -16.82
CA ARG A 949 -22.40 19.36 -17.47
C ARG A 949 -21.86 20.48 -18.35
N TRP A 950 -20.97 21.29 -17.77
CA TRP A 950 -20.24 22.34 -18.45
C TRP A 950 -18.83 22.49 -17.88
N TYR A 951 -17.89 22.91 -18.73
CA TYR A 951 -16.48 23.11 -18.38
C TYR A 951 -15.96 24.37 -19.07
N SER A 952 -15.53 25.34 -18.27
CA SER A 952 -14.98 26.61 -18.74
C SER A 952 -13.47 26.63 -18.57
N ILE A 953 -12.78 27.06 -19.61
CA ILE A 953 -11.34 27.36 -19.58
C ILE A 953 -11.16 28.81 -20.01
N LEU A 954 -10.38 29.58 -19.27
CA LEU A 954 -10.22 31.00 -19.53
C LEU A 954 -8.78 31.48 -19.32
N ASN A 955 -8.41 32.45 -20.14
CA ASN A 955 -7.25 33.32 -19.93
C ASN A 955 -7.73 34.70 -19.43
N ASP A 956 -6.88 35.72 -19.52
CA ASP A 956 -7.22 37.07 -19.07
C ASP A 956 -8.26 37.79 -19.94
N SER A 957 -8.45 37.34 -21.18
CA SER A 957 -9.26 38.04 -22.17
C SER A 957 -10.53 37.29 -22.58
N LEU A 958 -10.45 35.96 -22.62
CA LEU A 958 -11.44 35.09 -23.24
C LEU A 958 -11.70 33.87 -22.37
N LYS A 959 -12.96 33.45 -22.38
CA LYS A 959 -13.43 32.19 -21.80
C LYS A 959 -14.05 31.35 -22.91
N ILE A 960 -13.68 30.07 -22.97
CA ILE A 960 -14.40 29.06 -23.76
C ILE A 960 -15.12 28.11 -22.81
N THR A 961 -16.43 27.96 -23.00
CA THR A 961 -17.26 27.01 -22.24
C THR A 961 -17.66 25.85 -23.14
N ILE A 962 -17.44 24.63 -22.66
CA ILE A 962 -17.82 23.37 -23.30
C ILE A 962 -19.08 22.87 -22.60
N GLU A 963 -20.13 22.59 -23.37
CA GLU A 963 -21.40 22.06 -22.87
C GLU A 963 -21.82 20.82 -23.65
N GLY A 964 -22.11 19.70 -22.97
CA GLY A 964 -22.58 18.49 -23.63
C GLY A 964 -24.10 18.42 -23.74
N SER A 965 -24.63 17.74 -24.76
CA SER A 965 -26.04 17.29 -24.76
C SER A 965 -26.25 16.06 -23.86
N SER A 966 -25.16 15.34 -23.59
CA SER A 966 -25.02 14.32 -22.56
C SER A 966 -23.93 14.75 -21.58
N LEU A 967 -23.83 14.06 -20.45
CA LEU A 967 -22.72 14.29 -19.52
C LEU A 967 -21.39 13.88 -20.17
N LEU A 968 -20.38 14.72 -20.01
CA LEU A 968 -19.07 14.56 -20.64
C LEU A 968 -18.01 14.01 -19.67
N GLY A 969 -16.94 13.44 -20.23
CA GLY A 969 -15.64 13.32 -19.60
C GLY A 969 -14.71 14.40 -20.14
N ILE A 970 -13.98 15.12 -19.28
CA ILE A 970 -13.03 16.15 -19.73
C ILE A 970 -11.70 16.03 -19.00
N THR A 971 -10.61 16.10 -19.77
CA THR A 971 -9.23 16.23 -19.30
C THR A 971 -8.63 17.52 -19.89
N ALA A 972 -8.03 18.37 -19.05
CA ALA A 972 -7.30 19.56 -19.52
C ALA A 972 -5.87 19.54 -18.93
N LEU A 973 -4.84 19.54 -19.78
CA LEU A 973 -3.43 19.40 -19.38
C LEU A 973 -2.50 20.26 -20.25
N HIS A 974 -1.36 20.67 -19.69
CA HIS A 974 -0.25 21.27 -20.46
C HIS A 974 0.65 20.24 -21.16
N TYR A 975 0.15 19.01 -21.32
CA TYR A 975 0.86 17.87 -21.91
C TYR A 975 0.01 17.28 -23.02
N LEU A 976 0.64 16.79 -24.09
CA LEU A 976 0.02 15.96 -25.12
C LEU A 976 -0.02 14.48 -24.67
N ASN A 977 -0.68 13.62 -25.45
CA ASN A 977 -0.78 12.18 -25.13
C ASN A 977 0.61 11.55 -25.19
N GLU A 978 1.41 11.96 -26.18
CA GLU A 978 2.74 11.45 -26.45
C GLU A 978 3.74 11.82 -25.33
N ASP A 979 3.48 12.88 -24.58
CA ASP A 979 4.30 13.24 -23.42
C ASP A 979 4.12 12.24 -22.27
N LEU A 980 2.99 11.53 -22.21
CA LEU A 980 2.65 10.61 -21.11
C LEU A 980 2.65 9.13 -21.54
N ASP A 981 2.83 8.85 -22.84
CA ASP A 981 2.76 7.51 -23.44
C ASP A 981 4.18 6.98 -23.68
N ASP A 982 4.55 5.88 -23.00
CA ASP A 982 5.86 5.22 -23.18
C ASP A 982 5.95 4.38 -24.47
N GLY A 983 4.86 4.24 -25.22
CA GLY A 983 4.83 3.50 -26.47
C GLY A 983 4.54 2.02 -26.28
N LEU A 984 5.37 1.16 -26.86
CA LEU A 984 5.10 -0.29 -26.95
C LEU A 984 5.49 -1.05 -25.68
N GLN A 985 6.46 -0.54 -24.95
CA GLN A 985 7.03 -1.10 -23.73
C GLN A 985 7.23 0.03 -22.73
N LYS A 986 7.35 -0.33 -21.45
CA LYS A 986 7.69 0.66 -20.42
C LYS A 986 9.11 1.16 -20.65
N GLU A 987 9.27 2.48 -20.68
CA GLU A 987 10.58 3.13 -20.68
C GLU A 987 10.98 3.54 -19.26
N GLN A 988 12.26 3.87 -19.05
CA GLN A 988 12.78 4.33 -17.76
C GLN A 988 12.53 5.84 -17.60
N ARG A 989 11.26 6.22 -17.45
CA ARG A 989 10.79 7.63 -17.44
C ARG A 989 10.11 7.99 -16.13
N HIS A 990 10.34 9.22 -15.68
CA HIS A 990 9.81 9.73 -14.41
C HIS A 990 9.01 11.00 -14.63
N ALA A 991 7.91 11.18 -13.90
CA ALA A 991 7.07 12.39 -14.02
C ALA A 991 7.84 13.69 -13.79
N SER A 992 8.83 13.68 -12.89
CA SER A 992 9.70 14.83 -12.60
C SER A 992 10.58 15.27 -13.78
N GLU A 993 10.69 14.46 -14.84
CA GLU A 993 11.46 14.77 -16.05
C GLU A 993 10.62 15.46 -17.13
N ILE A 994 9.30 15.45 -17.00
CA ILE A 994 8.40 15.98 -18.03
C ILE A 994 8.06 17.43 -17.70
N SER A 995 8.43 18.33 -18.60
CA SER A 995 8.08 19.74 -18.51
C SER A 995 6.76 20.05 -19.21
N GLU A 996 6.00 20.98 -18.66
CA GLU A 996 4.80 21.50 -19.33
C GLU A 996 5.14 22.09 -20.70
N ARG A 997 4.33 21.79 -21.72
CA ARG A 997 4.43 22.41 -23.03
C ARG A 997 3.82 23.82 -23.04
N ASP A 998 4.15 24.59 -24.08
CA ASP A 998 3.49 25.85 -24.40
C ASP A 998 2.09 25.64 -25.02
N LEU A 999 1.21 24.88 -24.38
CA LEU A 999 -0.17 24.67 -24.84
C LEU A 999 -1.08 24.25 -23.68
N THR A 1000 -2.39 24.35 -23.87
CA THR A 1000 -3.40 23.69 -23.05
C THR A 1000 -4.16 22.72 -23.93
N ARG A 1001 -3.95 21.43 -23.75
CA ARG A 1001 -4.72 20.39 -24.44
C ARG A 1001 -5.98 20.08 -23.64
N VAL A 1002 -7.11 20.03 -24.32
CA VAL A 1002 -8.42 19.70 -23.77
C VAL A 1002 -8.98 18.52 -24.54
N LEU A 1003 -9.32 17.47 -23.82
CA LEU A 1003 -9.96 16.28 -24.39
C LEU A 1003 -11.41 16.25 -23.94
N ILE A 1004 -12.32 16.22 -24.92
CA ILE A 1004 -13.77 16.29 -24.73
C ILE A 1004 -14.34 14.93 -25.10
N ASP A 1005 -14.63 14.11 -24.10
CA ASP A 1005 -15.06 12.72 -24.29
C ASP A 1005 -16.55 12.56 -24.03
N PHE A 1006 -17.18 11.67 -24.80
CA PHE A 1006 -18.42 11.03 -24.35
C PHE A 1006 -18.11 10.07 -23.21
N LYS A 1007 -17.13 9.18 -23.42
CA LYS A 1007 -16.67 8.19 -22.44
C LYS A 1007 -15.21 7.81 -22.68
N GLN A 1008 -14.56 7.42 -21.59
CA GLN A 1008 -13.27 6.75 -21.55
C GLN A 1008 -13.46 5.41 -20.82
N MET A 1009 -12.79 4.34 -21.24
CA MET A 1009 -12.85 3.05 -20.53
C MET A 1009 -12.30 3.18 -19.10
N GLY A 1010 -12.68 2.24 -18.21
CA GLY A 1010 -12.23 2.23 -16.82
C GLY A 1010 -10.71 2.07 -16.66
N VAL A 1011 -10.20 2.32 -15.45
CA VAL A 1011 -8.78 2.11 -15.09
C VAL A 1011 -8.50 0.71 -14.57
N GLY A 1012 -9.51 -0.01 -14.07
CA GLY A 1012 -9.33 -1.36 -13.50
C GLY A 1012 -8.60 -1.38 -12.16
N SER A 1013 -8.49 -2.58 -11.57
CA SER A 1013 -7.75 -2.80 -10.30
C SER A 1013 -7.54 -4.27 -9.91
N ILE A 1014 -8.13 -5.24 -10.61
CA ILE A 1014 -8.05 -6.65 -10.20
C ILE A 1014 -6.59 -7.08 -10.08
N ASN A 1015 -5.79 -6.79 -11.10
CA ASN A 1015 -4.33 -6.87 -11.08
C ASN A 1015 -3.74 -6.01 -12.21
N SER A 1016 -2.41 -5.88 -12.24
CA SER A 1016 -1.68 -5.12 -13.27
C SER A 1016 -0.82 -6.02 -14.19
N TRP A 1017 -1.25 -7.26 -14.44
CA TRP A 1017 -0.53 -8.24 -15.29
C TRP A 1017 -1.47 -9.06 -16.19
N GLY A 1018 -2.65 -8.54 -16.51
CA GLY A 1018 -3.52 -9.14 -17.50
C GLY A 1018 -4.99 -8.79 -17.39
N ALA A 1019 -5.46 -8.41 -16.20
CA ALA A 1019 -6.86 -8.10 -15.99
C ALA A 1019 -7.30 -6.85 -16.76
N LEU A 1020 -8.53 -6.89 -17.25
CA LEU A 1020 -9.19 -5.74 -17.88
C LEU A 1020 -10.13 -5.07 -16.86
N PRO A 1021 -10.52 -3.80 -17.08
CA PRO A 1021 -11.67 -3.22 -16.37
C PRO A 1021 -12.89 -4.16 -16.45
N LEU A 1022 -13.81 -4.12 -15.48
CA LEU A 1022 -15.04 -4.92 -15.58
C LEU A 1022 -15.79 -4.61 -16.87
N GLU A 1023 -16.51 -5.59 -17.42
CA GLU A 1023 -17.15 -5.48 -18.74
C GLU A 1023 -18.02 -4.23 -18.88
N LYS A 1024 -18.79 -3.89 -17.85
CA LYS A 1024 -19.64 -2.67 -17.78
C LYS A 1024 -18.87 -1.33 -17.86
N TYR A 1025 -17.55 -1.36 -17.76
CA TYR A 1025 -16.66 -0.21 -17.87
C TYR A 1025 -15.77 -0.26 -19.12
N ARG A 1026 -16.07 -1.15 -20.07
CA ARG A 1026 -15.42 -1.23 -21.38
C ARG A 1026 -16.27 -0.54 -22.44
N LEU A 1027 -15.65 -0.14 -23.54
CA LEU A 1027 -16.32 0.45 -24.69
C LEU A 1027 -16.29 -0.52 -25.87
N THR A 1028 -17.29 -1.39 -25.96
CA THR A 1028 -17.41 -2.46 -26.97
C THR A 1028 -18.59 -2.29 -27.94
N ASP A 1029 -19.42 -1.26 -27.78
CA ASP A 1029 -20.54 -0.97 -28.69
C ASP A 1029 -20.06 -0.68 -30.12
N LYS A 1030 -20.88 -1.03 -31.12
CA LYS A 1030 -20.60 -0.76 -32.55
C LYS A 1030 -20.89 0.69 -32.97
N LYS A 1031 -21.57 1.46 -32.11
CA LYS A 1031 -21.96 2.85 -32.40
C LYS A 1031 -21.73 3.73 -31.18
N TYR A 1032 -21.04 4.86 -31.37
CA TYR A 1032 -20.93 5.92 -30.37
C TYR A 1032 -21.31 7.27 -30.95
N SER A 1033 -21.86 8.14 -30.11
CA SER A 1033 -22.24 9.49 -30.49
C SER A 1033 -21.92 10.49 -29.38
N LEU A 1034 -21.26 11.58 -29.76
CA LEU A 1034 -20.88 12.69 -28.90
C LEU A 1034 -21.39 13.98 -29.54
N LYS A 1035 -22.19 14.75 -28.79
CA LYS A 1035 -22.61 16.09 -29.21
C LYS A 1035 -22.35 17.11 -28.10
N TYR A 1036 -21.61 18.16 -28.44
CA TYR A 1036 -21.26 19.24 -27.51
C TYR A 1036 -21.24 20.59 -28.22
N LYS A 1037 -21.28 21.67 -27.43
CA LYS A 1037 -21.24 23.06 -27.88
C LYS A 1037 -20.05 23.77 -27.24
N LEU A 1038 -19.34 24.56 -28.05
CA LEU A 1038 -18.28 25.49 -27.63
C LEU A 1038 -18.83 26.92 -27.67
N ILE A 1039 -18.68 27.62 -26.55
CA ILE A 1039 -19.23 28.97 -26.34
C ILE A 1039 -18.08 29.90 -25.95
N PRO A 1040 -17.53 30.69 -26.89
CA PRO A 1040 -16.54 31.70 -26.58
C PRO A 1040 -17.20 32.99 -26.06
N LYS A 1041 -16.59 33.61 -25.05
CA LYS A 1041 -17.05 34.87 -24.46
C LYS A 1041 -15.88 35.71 -23.98
N ILE A 1042 -15.90 37.01 -24.25
CA ILE A 1042 -14.96 37.98 -23.64
C ILE A 1042 -15.20 38.00 -22.12
N LYS A 1043 -14.11 38.00 -21.36
CA LYS A 1043 -14.14 38.06 -19.90
C LYS A 1043 -14.67 39.41 -19.38
#